data_AF-A0AAW2GYB6-F1
#
_entry.id   AF-A0AAW2GYB6-F1
#
_cell.length_a   1.000
_cell.length_b   1.000
_cell.length_c   1.000
_cell.angle_alpha   90.00
_cell.angle_beta   90.00
_cell.angle_gamma   90.00
#
_symmetry.space_group_name_H-M   'P 1'
#
loop_
_entity.id
_entity.type
_entity.pdbx_description
1 polymer ?
#
loop_
_entity_poly.entity_id
_entity_poly.type
_entity_poly.pdbx_seq_one_letter_code
_entity_poly.pdbx_strand_id
1 'polypeptide(L)'
;MSDVCKKYYLRDLYRKIDGAVLTSQNERDLDCAITFQTHSILQRFMLRFDQLQLDCNDHLYIYDGAHAVGSYKADLSCRNTKQTVGAIYTRTNFVTLKYVTDAWGTNSNGFRLVITAVKDPKHTCKDFRCTQNEFCIETDLLCDGVNHCGDGSDEATSTLCANSETSTILGMQTTWFAVALVFLILSMGGLVTAAVLCFCRQRVPTPRHPHNAHNAQSHPPVSFPWIPSSSRLVQYVPFVYRGVSPATIDQSLRRSVPARRSPGYIRRRVVSRYHGQGGAIDGSKMTISNQADGPPTWRILAIFLLACELAAAANVQTFVVSNTENNQINRDFFVGPCLVNTNQTCPDEEVTFFLYTKHNPEEGQQLLVNDTGSNLADTNFVAAAPTKIIVHGYNSDMQLSYLVDIRKEYLNRGNYNLIALDWRRLATAPCYPVAVHNVPHVGDCLAQLVDRLRDYGAEDIHVIGFSLGAHVPAFAANALKPYKLPRITGLDPAMPLFVTVNKDEKLDATDAEFVDVLHTNAFIQGKIEASGHIDFYMNGGVNQPGCWEHGNPFGCNHHRSAEYFAESINSKIGFWGWPCSGFVAYLLGLCPPRFPAVLMGEDVNKQYRGFYLAKTRAHSPYADGMFTMEDFYQQNLYQ
;
A
#
# COMPACT_ATOMS: atom_id res chain seq x y z
N MET A 1 9.36 -12.84 -22.06
CA MET A 1 8.35 -13.64 -22.79
C MET A 1 8.02 -14.86 -21.93
N SER A 2 9.05 -15.56 -21.47
CA SER A 2 9.15 -16.32 -20.22
C SER A 2 7.99 -16.16 -19.23
N ASP A 3 7.82 -14.98 -18.61
CA ASP A 3 6.84 -14.78 -17.52
C ASP A 3 5.38 -15.03 -17.93
N VAL A 4 5.06 -14.82 -19.20
CA VAL A 4 3.74 -15.05 -19.78
C VAL A 4 3.60 -16.50 -20.25
N CYS A 5 4.66 -17.06 -20.83
CA CYS A 5 4.64 -18.35 -21.53
C CYS A 5 4.96 -19.58 -20.67
N LYS A 6 5.81 -19.43 -19.64
CA LYS A 6 6.26 -20.52 -18.75
C LYS A 6 5.27 -20.75 -17.60
N LYS A 7 4.28 -19.87 -17.42
CA LYS A 7 3.13 -20.07 -16.51
C LYS A 7 1.96 -20.64 -17.31
N TYR A 8 1.76 -21.96 -17.23
CA TYR A 8 0.76 -22.70 -18.02
C TYR A 8 -0.66 -22.08 -18.01
N TYR A 9 -1.10 -21.54 -16.87
CA TYR A 9 -2.43 -20.89 -16.71
C TYR A 9 -2.61 -19.60 -17.54
N LEU A 10 -1.52 -18.96 -17.98
CA LEU A 10 -1.55 -17.64 -18.61
C LEU A 10 -1.52 -17.65 -20.15
N ARG A 11 -1.50 -18.84 -20.77
CA ARG A 11 -1.39 -19.01 -22.24
C ARG A 11 -2.72 -18.80 -22.98
N ASP A 12 -3.84 -19.24 -22.39
CA ASP A 12 -5.13 -19.33 -23.09
C ASP A 12 -6.11 -18.19 -22.76
N LEU A 13 -5.69 -17.19 -21.99
CA LEU A 13 -6.55 -16.06 -21.59
C LEU A 13 -6.30 -14.81 -22.47
N TYR A 14 -7.35 -14.33 -23.14
CA TYR A 14 -7.34 -13.07 -23.88
C TYR A 14 -7.06 -11.88 -22.94
N ARG A 15 -6.10 -11.04 -23.30
CA ARG A 15 -5.72 -9.86 -22.49
C ARG A 15 -6.17 -8.57 -23.16
N LYS A 16 -6.99 -7.78 -22.47
CA LYS A 16 -7.28 -6.41 -22.90
C LYS A 16 -6.12 -5.49 -22.54
N ILE A 17 -5.58 -4.77 -23.51
CA ILE A 17 -4.48 -3.82 -23.35
C ILE A 17 -4.66 -2.61 -24.27
N ASP A 18 -4.24 -1.44 -23.81
CA ASP A 18 -4.05 -0.25 -24.65
C ASP A 18 -2.58 -0.06 -25.04
N GLY A 19 -1.65 -0.41 -24.14
CA GLY A 19 -0.21 -0.48 -24.45
C GLY A 19 0.45 -1.65 -23.71
N ALA A 20 1.49 -2.23 -24.32
CA ALA A 20 2.33 -3.23 -23.68
C ALA A 20 3.73 -3.30 -24.30
N VAL A 21 4.74 -3.64 -23.49
CA VAL A 21 6.08 -3.98 -23.96
C VAL A 21 6.37 -5.46 -23.69
N LEU A 22 6.62 -6.22 -24.75
CA LEU A 22 7.06 -7.61 -24.67
C LEU A 22 8.56 -7.70 -24.95
N THR A 23 9.33 -8.01 -23.92
CA THR A 23 10.76 -8.33 -24.03
C THR A 23 10.96 -9.84 -24.03
N SER A 24 11.82 -10.33 -24.93
CA SER A 24 12.31 -11.70 -25.02
C SER A 24 13.84 -11.68 -25.04
N GLN A 25 14.49 -12.57 -24.29
CA GLN A 25 15.95 -12.68 -24.26
C GLN A 25 16.37 -14.12 -23.93
N ASN A 26 17.13 -14.76 -24.84
CA ASN A 26 17.66 -16.13 -24.71
C ASN A 26 16.62 -17.16 -24.21
N GLU A 27 15.42 -17.14 -24.80
CA GLU A 27 14.38 -18.13 -24.54
C GLU A 27 14.70 -19.42 -25.33
N ARG A 28 14.50 -20.58 -24.72
CA ARG A 28 14.84 -21.90 -25.30
C ARG A 28 13.69 -22.87 -25.10
N ASP A 29 13.53 -23.78 -26.06
CA ASP A 29 12.48 -24.82 -26.10
C ASP A 29 11.07 -24.26 -25.85
N LEU A 30 10.78 -23.07 -26.40
CA LEU A 30 9.55 -22.33 -26.13
C LEU A 30 8.61 -22.40 -27.34
N ASP A 31 7.51 -23.16 -27.26
CA ASP A 31 6.32 -22.93 -28.10
C ASP A 31 5.27 -22.21 -27.25
N CYS A 32 4.95 -20.96 -27.59
CA CYS A 32 3.98 -20.14 -26.88
C CYS A 32 3.12 -19.30 -27.85
N ALA A 33 1.82 -19.27 -27.63
CA ALA A 33 0.89 -18.33 -28.25
C ALA A 33 0.26 -17.43 -27.18
N ILE A 34 0.07 -16.14 -27.49
CA ILE A 34 -0.57 -15.15 -26.62
C ILE A 34 -1.49 -14.28 -27.46
N THR A 35 -2.72 -14.05 -27.00
CA THR A 35 -3.70 -13.19 -27.69
C THR A 35 -4.01 -11.94 -26.90
N PHE A 36 -3.89 -10.78 -27.55
CA PHE A 36 -4.28 -9.48 -27.03
C PHE A 36 -5.53 -8.95 -27.74
N GLN A 37 -6.32 -8.16 -27.01
CA GLN A 37 -7.53 -7.49 -27.47
C GLN A 37 -7.45 -6.01 -27.07
N THR A 38 -7.98 -5.10 -27.88
CA THR A 38 -8.14 -3.69 -27.48
C THR A 38 -9.41 -3.48 -26.65
N HIS A 39 -9.49 -2.44 -25.82
CA HIS A 39 -10.69 -2.18 -25.02
C HIS A 39 -11.92 -1.79 -25.86
N SER A 40 -11.71 -1.14 -27.01
CA SER A 40 -12.74 -0.82 -27.99
C SER A 40 -12.56 -1.59 -29.29
N ILE A 41 -13.68 -1.99 -29.91
CA ILE A 41 -13.72 -2.56 -31.27
C ILE A 41 -13.30 -1.57 -32.36
N LEU A 42 -13.23 -0.26 -32.05
CA LEU A 42 -12.78 0.81 -32.95
C LEU A 42 -11.26 1.06 -32.87
N GLN A 43 -10.55 0.34 -31.99
CA GLN A 43 -9.08 0.34 -31.93
C GLN A 43 -8.52 -0.85 -32.72
N ARG A 44 -7.28 -0.70 -33.19
CA ARG A 44 -6.46 -1.76 -33.78
C ARG A 44 -5.03 -1.67 -33.23
N PHE A 45 -4.24 -2.72 -33.37
CA PHE A 45 -2.87 -2.74 -32.84
C PHE A 45 -1.85 -2.23 -33.85
N MET A 46 -0.95 -1.37 -33.37
CA MET A 46 0.37 -1.12 -33.94
C MET A 46 1.41 -1.94 -33.17
N LEU A 47 2.29 -2.62 -33.90
CA LEU A 47 3.36 -3.47 -33.40
C LEU A 47 4.68 -2.90 -33.90
N ARG A 48 5.60 -2.56 -32.99
CA ARG A 48 6.89 -1.95 -33.31
C ARG A 48 8.01 -2.64 -32.56
N PHE A 49 9.07 -3.03 -33.26
CA PHE A 49 10.26 -3.58 -32.63
C PHE A 49 11.27 -2.48 -32.29
N ASP A 50 11.61 -2.35 -31.01
CA ASP A 50 12.74 -1.53 -30.57
C ASP A 50 14.07 -2.25 -30.72
N GLN A 51 14.06 -3.57 -30.51
CA GLN A 51 15.14 -4.49 -30.76
C GLN A 51 14.53 -5.74 -31.41
N LEU A 52 15.19 -6.29 -32.43
CA LEU A 52 14.80 -7.54 -33.07
C LEU A 52 16.08 -8.24 -33.56
N GLN A 53 16.43 -9.35 -32.93
CA GLN A 53 17.54 -10.21 -33.28
C GLN A 53 17.17 -11.65 -32.91
N LEU A 54 16.59 -12.38 -33.86
CA LEU A 54 16.18 -13.78 -33.67
C LEU A 54 17.25 -14.74 -34.19
N ASP A 55 17.25 -15.98 -33.69
CA ASP A 55 17.98 -17.06 -34.33
C ASP A 55 17.33 -17.42 -35.69
N CYS A 56 18.02 -18.22 -36.51
CA CYS A 56 17.49 -18.65 -37.81
C CYS A 56 16.49 -19.80 -37.70
N ASN A 57 16.48 -20.51 -36.58
CA ASN A 57 15.50 -21.55 -36.25
C ASN A 57 14.35 -21.00 -35.37
N ASP A 58 14.53 -19.81 -34.79
CA ASP A 58 13.51 -19.10 -34.03
C ASP A 58 12.51 -18.41 -34.97
N HIS A 59 11.22 -18.59 -34.70
CA HIS A 59 10.15 -17.97 -35.46
C HIS A 59 9.16 -17.22 -34.57
N LEU A 60 8.97 -15.93 -34.86
CA LEU A 60 7.90 -15.10 -34.29
C LEU A 60 6.82 -14.86 -35.35
N TYR A 61 5.71 -15.58 -35.23
CA TYR A 61 4.53 -15.43 -36.07
C TYR A 61 3.56 -14.41 -35.47
N ILE A 62 3.01 -13.54 -36.32
CA ILE A 62 2.07 -12.49 -35.96
C ILE A 62 0.77 -12.72 -36.73
N TYR A 63 -0.35 -12.93 -36.04
CA TYR A 63 -1.67 -13.16 -36.62
C TYR A 63 -2.60 -11.96 -36.38
N ASP A 64 -3.32 -11.54 -37.42
CA ASP A 64 -4.31 -10.45 -37.40
C ASP A 64 -5.69 -11.02 -37.03
N GLY A 65 -5.83 -11.45 -35.77
CA GLY A 65 -7.04 -12.08 -35.24
C GLY A 65 -6.82 -12.76 -33.88
N ALA A 66 -7.87 -13.36 -33.34
CA ALA A 66 -7.91 -13.90 -31.98
C ALA A 66 -7.30 -15.32 -31.80
N HIS A 67 -6.80 -15.95 -32.87
CA HIS A 67 -6.26 -17.31 -32.81
C HIS A 67 -4.99 -17.46 -33.67
N ALA A 68 -4.05 -18.30 -33.22
CA ALA A 68 -2.83 -18.65 -33.97
C ALA A 68 -3.09 -19.74 -35.04
N VAL A 69 -4.13 -19.56 -35.85
CA VAL A 69 -4.60 -20.55 -36.85
C VAL A 69 -4.81 -19.88 -38.20
N GLY A 70 -4.31 -20.50 -39.27
CA GLY A 70 -4.42 -20.00 -40.64
C GLY A 70 -3.20 -19.17 -41.09
N SER A 71 -3.41 -18.22 -42.00
CA SER A 71 -2.35 -17.37 -42.55
C SER A 71 -1.88 -16.33 -41.54
N TYR A 72 -0.60 -16.34 -41.19
CA TYR A 72 0.03 -15.28 -40.43
C TYR A 72 0.17 -14.00 -41.28
N LYS A 73 0.17 -12.85 -40.60
CA LYS A 73 0.42 -11.52 -41.19
C LYS A 73 1.91 -11.26 -41.39
N ALA A 74 2.75 -11.78 -40.49
CA ALA A 74 4.21 -11.76 -40.58
C ALA A 74 4.80 -13.01 -39.91
N ASP A 75 5.93 -13.47 -40.46
CA ASP A 75 6.81 -14.50 -39.91
C ASP A 75 8.21 -13.88 -39.85
N LEU A 76 8.76 -13.79 -38.65
CA LEU A 76 10.02 -13.12 -38.37
C LEU A 76 11.05 -14.13 -37.84
N SER A 77 12.23 -14.13 -38.45
CA SER A 77 13.39 -14.97 -38.11
C SER A 77 14.68 -14.14 -38.22
N CYS A 78 15.87 -14.75 -38.12
CA CYS A 78 17.17 -14.07 -38.28
C CYS A 78 17.34 -13.21 -39.55
N ARG A 79 16.54 -13.44 -40.60
CA ARG A 79 16.56 -12.65 -41.84
C ARG A 79 15.95 -11.26 -41.68
N ASN A 80 15.19 -11.04 -40.61
CA ASN A 80 14.41 -9.84 -40.36
C ASN A 80 15.09 -8.98 -39.29
N THR A 81 15.48 -7.77 -39.66
CA THR A 81 15.95 -6.73 -38.73
C THR A 81 14.86 -5.69 -38.48
N LYS A 82 14.97 -4.93 -37.37
CA LYS A 82 14.10 -3.80 -37.04
C LYS A 82 13.81 -2.88 -38.25
N GLN A 83 14.83 -2.58 -39.03
CA GLN A 83 14.75 -1.69 -40.19
C GLN A 83 13.98 -2.31 -41.37
N THR A 84 14.03 -3.63 -41.54
CA THR A 84 13.29 -4.34 -42.61
C THR A 84 11.82 -4.59 -42.27
N VAL A 85 11.48 -4.72 -40.99
CA VAL A 85 10.12 -5.03 -40.54
C VAL A 85 9.26 -3.77 -40.38
N GLY A 86 9.84 -2.69 -39.84
CA GLY A 86 9.11 -1.45 -39.56
C GLY A 86 8.01 -1.64 -38.50
N ALA A 87 6.93 -0.86 -38.64
CA ALA A 87 5.73 -0.98 -37.82
C ALA A 87 4.66 -1.80 -38.55
N ILE A 88 4.11 -2.82 -37.88
CA ILE A 88 3.06 -3.69 -38.40
C ILE A 88 1.72 -3.27 -37.78
N TYR A 89 0.69 -3.05 -38.59
CA TYR A 89 -0.63 -2.66 -38.11
C TYR A 89 -1.66 -3.77 -38.34
N THR A 90 -2.45 -4.15 -37.33
CA THR A 90 -3.59 -5.06 -37.50
C THR A 90 -4.76 -4.36 -38.20
N ARG A 91 -5.70 -5.16 -38.69
CA ARG A 91 -7.02 -4.71 -39.18
C ARG A 91 -8.12 -5.01 -38.17
N THR A 92 -7.94 -6.05 -37.36
CA THR A 92 -8.86 -6.43 -36.29
C THR A 92 -8.43 -5.82 -34.95
N ASN A 93 -9.37 -5.79 -34.01
CA ASN A 93 -9.18 -5.39 -32.61
C ASN A 93 -8.47 -6.47 -31.76
N PHE A 94 -7.92 -7.50 -32.42
CA PHE A 94 -7.19 -8.61 -31.81
C PHE A 94 -5.83 -8.79 -32.48
N VAL A 95 -4.85 -9.27 -31.74
CA VAL A 95 -3.58 -9.77 -32.27
C VAL A 95 -3.18 -11.03 -31.52
N THR A 96 -2.78 -12.07 -32.25
CA THR A 96 -2.17 -13.26 -31.65
C THR A 96 -0.71 -13.33 -32.06
N LEU A 97 0.18 -13.44 -31.07
CA LEU A 97 1.61 -13.64 -31.28
C LEU A 97 1.94 -15.09 -30.93
N LYS A 98 2.58 -15.82 -31.85
CA LYS A 98 3.14 -17.15 -31.57
C LYS A 98 4.65 -17.09 -31.71
N TYR A 99 5.38 -17.36 -30.63
CA TYR A 99 6.83 -17.45 -30.63
C TYR A 99 7.24 -18.92 -30.43
N VAL A 100 8.08 -19.41 -31.33
CA VAL A 100 8.63 -20.77 -31.35
C VAL A 100 10.15 -20.67 -31.34
N THR A 101 10.81 -21.25 -30.34
CA THR A 101 12.28 -21.31 -30.24
C THR A 101 12.77 -22.75 -30.11
N ASP A 102 14.02 -22.99 -30.52
CA ASP A 102 14.69 -24.28 -30.33
C ASP A 102 15.53 -24.31 -29.03
N ALA A 103 16.32 -25.37 -28.83
CA ALA A 103 17.15 -25.56 -27.65
C ALA A 103 18.40 -24.63 -27.59
N TRP A 104 18.68 -23.90 -28.67
CA TRP A 104 19.88 -23.10 -28.84
C TRP A 104 19.55 -21.60 -28.78
N GLY A 105 20.39 -20.84 -28.07
CA GLY A 105 20.16 -19.41 -27.92
C GLY A 105 21.34 -18.70 -27.30
N THR A 106 21.64 -17.51 -27.80
CA THR A 106 22.66 -16.61 -27.24
C THR A 106 22.02 -15.50 -26.42
N ASN A 107 22.78 -14.85 -25.52
CA ASN A 107 22.29 -13.70 -24.75
C ASN A 107 21.95 -12.46 -25.61
N SER A 108 22.35 -12.46 -26.89
CA SER A 108 21.97 -11.48 -27.91
C SER A 108 20.71 -11.85 -28.70
N ASN A 109 20.25 -13.10 -28.64
CA ASN A 109 19.00 -13.51 -29.28
C ASN A 109 17.82 -13.02 -28.43
N GLY A 110 16.89 -12.30 -29.04
CA GLY A 110 15.78 -11.65 -28.36
C GLY A 110 15.14 -10.52 -29.14
N PHE A 111 14.09 -9.96 -28.58
CA PHE A 111 13.39 -8.80 -29.13
C PHE A 111 12.72 -7.97 -28.03
N ARG A 112 12.56 -6.67 -28.29
CA ARG A 112 11.71 -5.76 -27.52
C ARG A 112 10.61 -5.26 -28.45
N LEU A 113 9.40 -5.74 -28.26
CA LEU A 113 8.22 -5.42 -29.06
C LEU A 113 7.30 -4.49 -28.26
N VAL A 114 7.09 -3.29 -28.75
CA VAL A 114 6.07 -2.35 -28.27
C VAL A 114 4.78 -2.62 -29.02
N ILE A 115 3.70 -2.79 -28.27
CA ILE A 115 2.32 -2.99 -28.76
C ILE A 115 1.52 -1.77 -28.31
N THR A 116 0.82 -1.11 -29.23
CA THR A 116 -0.01 0.06 -28.96
C THR A 116 -1.37 -0.10 -29.61
N ALA A 117 -2.45 0.11 -28.87
CA ALA A 117 -3.81 0.22 -29.39
C ALA A 117 -4.02 1.64 -29.96
N VAL A 118 -4.18 1.72 -31.28
CA VAL A 118 -4.34 2.98 -32.01
C VAL A 118 -5.77 3.14 -32.51
N LYS A 119 -6.31 4.36 -32.41
CA LYS A 119 -7.59 4.78 -33.00
C LYS A 119 -7.32 5.52 -34.31
N ASP A 120 -8.06 5.17 -35.37
CA ASP A 120 -7.93 5.83 -36.67
C ASP A 120 -8.49 7.27 -36.65
N PRO A 121 -7.86 8.23 -37.36
CA PRO A 121 -8.22 9.66 -37.32
C PRO A 121 -9.62 10.01 -37.86
N LYS A 122 -10.37 9.02 -38.36
CA LYS A 122 -11.77 9.17 -38.79
C LYS A 122 -12.75 9.14 -37.61
N HIS A 123 -12.30 8.72 -36.43
CA HIS A 123 -13.09 8.70 -35.20
C HIS A 123 -12.72 9.88 -34.30
N THR A 124 -13.63 10.27 -33.40
CA THR A 124 -13.42 11.41 -32.50
C THR A 124 -12.26 11.16 -31.54
N CYS A 125 -11.14 11.82 -31.80
CA CYS A 125 -9.94 11.76 -30.98
C CYS A 125 -10.12 12.64 -29.73
N LYS A 126 -10.61 12.06 -28.64
CA LYS A 126 -10.61 12.70 -27.31
C LYS A 126 -9.24 12.60 -26.62
N ASP A 127 -8.44 11.62 -27.05
CA ASP A 127 -7.17 11.21 -26.46
C ASP A 127 -5.98 11.86 -27.18
N PHE A 128 -4.74 11.47 -26.88
CA PHE A 128 -3.55 12.10 -27.47
C PHE A 128 -3.33 11.68 -28.92
N ARG A 129 -2.94 12.64 -29.77
CA ARG A 129 -2.72 12.45 -31.21
C ARG A 129 -1.24 12.52 -31.55
N CYS A 130 -0.68 11.43 -32.09
CA CYS A 130 0.71 11.36 -32.50
C CYS A 130 0.98 12.27 -33.72
N THR A 131 2.11 12.98 -33.73
CA THR A 131 2.32 14.10 -34.67
C THR A 131 2.57 13.65 -36.11
N GLN A 132 3.30 12.55 -36.33
CA GLN A 132 3.70 12.10 -37.66
C GLN A 132 2.62 11.27 -38.36
N ASN A 133 1.89 10.44 -37.61
CA ASN A 133 1.01 9.41 -38.16
C ASN A 133 -0.49 9.69 -37.95
N GLU A 134 -0.83 10.81 -37.28
CA GLU A 134 -2.18 11.32 -37.04
C GLU A 134 -3.17 10.41 -36.27
N PHE A 135 -2.78 9.17 -35.93
CA PHE A 135 -3.56 8.26 -35.08
C PHE A 135 -3.55 8.70 -33.62
N CYS A 136 -4.53 8.19 -32.85
CA CYS A 136 -4.68 8.53 -31.45
C CYS A 136 -4.40 7.34 -30.52
N ILE A 137 -3.72 7.63 -29.41
CA ILE A 137 -3.35 6.70 -28.34
C ILE A 137 -3.99 7.18 -27.03
N GLU A 138 -4.13 6.27 -26.06
CA GLU A 138 -4.59 6.61 -24.73
C GLU A 138 -3.62 7.58 -24.01
N THR A 139 -4.16 8.43 -23.14
CA THR A 139 -3.38 9.40 -22.34
C THR A 139 -2.43 8.75 -21.33
N ASP A 140 -2.68 7.50 -20.96
CA ASP A 140 -1.92 6.76 -19.96
C ASP A 140 -0.63 6.14 -20.56
N LEU A 141 -0.49 6.23 -21.89
CA LEU A 141 0.71 5.84 -22.66
C LEU A 141 1.61 7.06 -23.00
N LEU A 142 1.53 8.12 -22.19
CA LEU A 142 2.31 9.34 -22.36
C LEU A 142 3.32 9.48 -21.22
N CYS A 143 4.55 9.86 -21.56
CA CYS A 143 5.63 10.12 -20.60
C CYS A 143 6.00 8.90 -19.75
N ASP A 144 5.79 7.68 -20.26
CA ASP A 144 6.08 6.41 -19.57
C ASP A 144 7.49 5.87 -19.89
N GLY A 145 8.26 6.58 -20.73
CA GLY A 145 9.57 6.17 -21.23
C GLY A 145 9.50 5.22 -22.43
N VAL A 146 8.32 4.98 -23.01
CA VAL A 146 8.11 4.10 -24.16
C VAL A 146 7.48 4.87 -25.32
N ASN A 147 8.18 4.89 -26.46
CA ASN A 147 7.70 5.54 -27.67
C ASN A 147 6.62 4.70 -28.38
N HIS A 148 5.40 4.83 -27.88
CA HIS A 148 4.13 4.28 -28.37
C HIS A 148 3.63 4.95 -29.66
N CYS A 149 3.98 6.21 -29.93
CA CYS A 149 3.62 6.96 -31.14
C CYS A 149 4.46 6.62 -32.38
N GLY A 150 5.60 5.94 -32.22
CA GLY A 150 6.57 5.70 -33.28
C GLY A 150 7.59 6.86 -33.44
N ASP A 151 7.11 8.09 -33.36
CA ASP A 151 7.87 9.32 -33.59
C ASP A 151 8.45 9.96 -32.31
N GLY A 152 7.96 9.57 -31.12
CA GLY A 152 8.38 10.13 -29.83
C GLY A 152 7.58 11.36 -29.37
N SER A 153 6.45 11.67 -30.01
CA SER A 153 5.58 12.81 -29.65
C SER A 153 5.01 12.71 -28.23
N ASP A 154 4.69 11.48 -27.83
CA ASP A 154 4.27 11.03 -26.51
C ASP A 154 5.28 11.42 -25.42
N GLU A 155 6.58 11.25 -25.71
CA GLU A 155 7.66 11.53 -24.76
C GLU A 155 8.24 12.96 -24.89
N ALA A 156 8.06 13.62 -26.03
CA ALA A 156 8.69 14.91 -26.34
C ALA A 156 7.87 16.15 -25.90
N THR A 157 6.61 15.99 -25.48
CA THR A 157 5.70 17.12 -25.20
C THR A 157 5.91 17.68 -23.79
N SER A 158 6.80 18.68 -23.71
CA SER A 158 7.45 19.18 -22.48
C SER A 158 6.57 19.86 -21.42
N THR A 159 5.25 19.92 -21.60
CA THR A 159 4.30 20.40 -20.57
C THR A 159 3.60 19.26 -19.81
N LEU A 160 3.45 18.09 -20.42
CA LEU A 160 2.87 16.89 -19.78
C LEU A 160 3.95 16.08 -19.05
N CYS A 161 5.12 15.90 -19.68
CA CYS A 161 6.20 15.07 -19.12
C CYS A 161 7.07 15.78 -18.06
N ALA A 162 6.67 16.95 -17.56
CA ALA A 162 7.49 17.78 -16.68
C ALA A 162 7.63 17.27 -15.22
N ASN A 163 6.93 16.20 -14.83
CA ASN A 163 6.74 15.79 -13.43
C ASN A 163 7.13 14.33 -13.11
N SER A 164 8.00 13.67 -13.90
CA SER A 164 8.29 12.22 -13.76
C SER A 164 9.51 11.83 -12.90
N GLU A 165 10.19 12.75 -12.21
CA GLU A 165 11.24 12.43 -11.21
C GLU A 165 11.04 13.09 -9.83
N THR A 166 9.79 13.23 -9.37
CA THR A 166 9.54 13.45 -7.94
C THR A 166 8.50 12.49 -7.39
N SER A 167 8.95 11.49 -6.63
CA SER A 167 8.09 10.78 -5.70
C SER A 167 7.56 11.79 -4.68
N THR A 168 6.27 12.11 -4.81
CA THR A 168 5.53 12.98 -3.91
C THR A 168 4.82 12.15 -2.86
N ILE A 169 5.06 12.47 -1.58
CA ILE A 169 4.33 11.90 -0.45
C ILE A 169 3.45 13.02 0.07
N LEU A 170 2.12 12.82 0.05
CA LEU A 170 1.13 13.82 0.44
C LEU A 170 1.29 15.15 -0.33
N GLY A 171 1.56 15.08 -1.65
CA GLY A 171 1.72 16.26 -2.51
C GLY A 171 3.02 17.03 -2.32
N MET A 172 3.94 16.57 -1.47
CA MET A 172 5.22 17.24 -1.20
C MET A 172 6.40 16.34 -1.61
N GLN A 173 7.48 16.95 -2.12
CA GLN A 173 8.69 16.23 -2.53
C GLN A 173 9.26 15.41 -1.36
N THR A 174 9.69 14.18 -1.62
CA THR A 174 10.29 13.26 -0.63
C THR A 174 11.40 13.88 0.23
N THR A 175 12.22 14.76 -0.34
CA THR A 175 13.26 15.52 0.35
C THR A 175 12.69 16.43 1.45
N TRP A 176 11.66 17.22 1.14
CA TRP A 176 10.97 18.08 2.08
C TRP A 176 10.19 17.28 3.13
N PHE A 177 9.60 16.15 2.75
CA PHE A 177 8.90 15.27 3.70
C PHE A 177 9.86 14.69 4.76
N ALA A 178 11.04 14.22 4.35
CA ALA A 178 12.07 13.75 5.27
C ALA A 178 12.56 14.86 6.22
N VAL A 179 12.77 16.08 5.70
CA VAL A 179 13.15 17.25 6.52
C VAL A 179 12.06 17.61 7.53
N ALA A 180 10.79 17.63 7.11
CA ALA A 180 9.66 17.91 7.98
C ALA A 180 9.54 16.87 9.11
N LEU A 181 9.67 15.58 8.79
CA LEU A 181 9.63 14.48 9.76
C LEU A 181 10.75 14.60 10.81
N VAL A 182 11.98 14.90 10.39
CA VAL A 182 13.12 15.12 11.31
C VAL A 182 12.88 16.33 12.21
N PHE A 183 12.34 17.43 11.68
CA PHE A 183 11.98 18.61 12.49
C PHE A 183 10.89 18.30 13.53
N LEU A 184 9.91 17.46 13.18
CA LEU A 184 8.83 17.03 14.08
C LEU A 184 9.36 16.13 15.21
N ILE A 185 10.27 15.21 14.90
CA ILE A 185 10.93 14.36 15.91
C ILE A 185 11.79 15.22 16.85
N LEU A 186 12.54 16.19 16.32
CA LEU A 186 13.37 17.09 17.13
C LEU A 186 12.54 18.03 18.01
N SER A 187 11.42 18.56 17.52
CA SER A 187 10.54 19.43 18.32
C SER A 187 9.84 18.67 19.44
N MET A 188 9.38 17.44 19.18
CA MET A 188 8.82 16.54 20.21
C MET A 188 9.88 16.15 21.26
N GLY A 189 11.11 15.83 20.84
CA GLY A 189 12.22 15.60 21.77
C GLY A 189 12.54 16.83 22.65
N GLY A 190 12.47 18.03 22.08
CA GLY A 190 12.61 19.30 22.80
C GLY A 190 11.49 19.53 23.83
N LEU A 191 10.24 19.24 23.48
CA LEU A 191 9.10 19.35 24.39
C LEU A 191 9.18 18.35 25.55
N VAL A 192 9.56 17.09 25.29
CA VAL A 192 9.73 16.07 26.32
C VAL A 192 10.88 16.44 27.28
N THR A 193 12.02 16.90 26.76
CA THR A 193 13.14 17.34 27.62
C THR A 193 12.81 18.58 28.43
N ALA A 194 12.07 19.55 27.87
CA ALA A 194 11.56 20.70 28.62
C ALA A 194 10.58 20.29 29.74
N ALA A 195 9.66 19.36 29.47
CA ALA A 195 8.72 18.85 30.46
C ALA A 195 9.45 18.14 31.63
N VAL A 196 10.45 17.30 31.34
CA VAL A 196 11.29 16.65 32.35
C VAL A 196 12.06 17.67 33.19
N LEU A 197 12.64 18.69 32.57
CA LEU A 197 13.35 19.75 33.29
C LEU A 197 12.43 20.60 34.18
N CYS A 198 11.19 20.87 33.75
CA CYS A 198 10.19 21.55 34.57
C CYS A 198 9.78 20.70 35.80
N PHE A 199 9.52 19.40 35.61
CA PHE A 199 9.21 18.49 36.72
C PHE A 199 10.38 18.34 37.71
N CYS A 200 11.62 18.31 37.23
CA CYS A 200 12.80 18.22 38.10
C CYS A 200 13.09 19.50 38.89
N ARG A 201 12.72 20.70 38.39
CA ARG A 201 12.98 21.98 39.08
C ARG A 201 11.99 22.31 40.21
N GLN A 202 10.85 21.63 40.30
CA GLN A 202 9.85 21.89 41.37
C GLN A 202 10.17 21.26 42.73
N ARG A 203 11.31 20.58 42.92
CA ARG A 203 11.75 20.07 44.22
C ARG A 203 12.94 20.84 44.78
N VAL A 204 12.66 22.00 45.39
CA VAL A 204 13.59 22.72 46.27
C VAL A 204 12.94 22.87 47.66
N PRO A 205 13.51 22.31 48.74
CA PRO A 205 13.01 22.51 50.10
C PRO A 205 13.26 23.93 50.60
N THR A 206 12.35 24.48 51.41
CA THR A 206 12.54 25.79 52.06
C THR A 206 13.58 25.72 53.19
N PRO A 207 14.44 26.75 53.36
CA PRO A 207 15.43 26.78 54.43
C PRO A 207 14.81 27.21 55.77
N ARG A 208 15.21 26.53 56.86
CA ARG A 208 14.93 26.97 58.24
C ARG A 208 16.12 27.77 58.80
N HIS A 209 15.84 28.79 59.60
CA HIS A 209 16.84 29.63 60.27
C HIS A 209 17.74 28.82 61.24
N PRO A 210 19.02 29.23 61.41
CA PRO A 210 19.88 28.68 62.44
C PRO A 210 19.64 29.37 63.80
N HIS A 211 19.39 28.59 64.85
CA HIS A 211 19.55 29.04 66.23
C HIS A 211 20.90 28.57 66.78
N ASN A 212 21.56 29.44 67.54
CA ASN A 212 22.83 29.17 68.22
C ASN A 212 22.71 27.99 69.19
N ALA A 213 23.77 27.19 69.29
CA ALA A 213 24.04 26.36 70.47
C ALA A 213 25.55 26.31 70.74
N HIS A 214 25.93 26.54 72.00
CA HIS A 214 27.32 26.48 72.47
C HIS A 214 27.77 25.03 72.74
N ASN A 215 29.09 24.86 72.97
CA ASN A 215 29.69 23.66 73.56
C ASN A 215 28.87 23.10 74.75
N ALA A 216 28.63 21.78 74.79
CA ALA A 216 29.19 20.86 75.81
C ALA A 216 28.61 19.43 75.75
N GLN A 217 29.52 18.45 75.75
CA GLN A 217 29.52 17.19 76.54
C GLN A 217 28.27 16.27 76.69
N SER A 218 28.44 15.03 76.20
CA SER A 218 28.08 13.72 76.82
C SER A 218 26.66 13.41 77.34
N HIS A 219 26.04 12.32 76.81
CA HIS A 219 25.67 11.05 77.51
C HIS A 219 24.71 10.16 76.65
N PRO A 220 24.51 8.85 76.96
CA PRO A 220 24.01 7.83 76.00
C PRO A 220 22.47 7.65 75.97
N PRO A 221 21.89 6.88 75.01
CA PRO A 221 20.46 6.90 74.70
C PRO A 221 19.60 5.92 75.49
N VAL A 222 18.29 6.18 75.58
CA VAL A 222 17.31 5.26 76.20
C VAL A 222 16.07 5.05 75.31
N SER A 223 15.87 3.78 74.93
CA SER A 223 14.66 3.09 74.45
C SER A 223 13.38 3.85 74.03
N PHE A 224 12.95 3.60 72.79
CA PHE A 224 11.53 3.58 72.40
C PHE A 224 10.88 2.21 72.69
N PRO A 225 9.57 2.14 72.95
CA PRO A 225 8.74 0.97 72.64
C PRO A 225 8.09 1.09 71.25
N TRP A 226 8.34 0.12 70.37
CA TRP A 226 7.51 -0.20 69.19
C TRP A 226 6.28 -1.04 69.64
N ILE A 227 5.27 -1.37 68.82
CA ILE A 227 5.18 -2.40 67.73
C ILE A 227 3.65 -2.49 67.37
N PRO A 228 3.12 -3.01 66.23
CA PRO A 228 3.57 -3.20 64.83
C PRO A 228 2.64 -2.41 63.84
N SER A 229 2.50 -2.64 62.52
CA SER A 229 2.96 -3.67 61.54
C SER A 229 2.94 -3.14 60.10
N SER A 230 3.86 -3.59 59.22
CA SER A 230 3.51 -4.39 58.02
C SER A 230 4.69 -4.66 57.05
N SER A 231 4.56 -5.79 56.34
CA SER A 231 5.23 -6.19 55.09
C SER A 231 6.77 -6.36 55.01
N ARG A 232 7.15 -7.54 54.50
CA ARG A 232 8.52 -8.02 54.23
C ARG A 232 8.98 -7.61 52.83
N LEU A 233 10.30 -7.55 52.65
CA LEU A 233 10.97 -8.04 51.43
C LEU A 233 12.24 -8.79 51.84
N VAL A 234 12.51 -9.93 51.19
CA VAL A 234 13.69 -10.78 51.45
C VAL A 234 14.64 -10.66 50.26
N GLN A 235 15.93 -10.49 50.53
CA GLN A 235 16.99 -10.57 49.53
C GLN A 235 17.98 -11.70 49.90
N TYR A 236 18.68 -12.20 48.89
CA TYR A 236 19.52 -13.41 48.96
C TYR A 236 20.83 -13.22 49.76
N VAL A 237 21.37 -14.34 50.20
CA VAL A 237 22.59 -14.50 51.01
C VAL A 237 23.80 -14.85 50.14
N PRO A 238 25.02 -14.37 50.46
CA PRO A 238 26.27 -15.05 50.15
C PRO A 238 26.91 -15.68 51.40
N PHE A 239 27.48 -16.88 51.27
CA PHE A 239 28.22 -17.57 52.32
C PHE A 239 29.74 -17.63 52.01
N VAL A 240 30.56 -17.75 53.05
CA VAL A 240 32.03 -17.62 53.01
C VAL A 240 32.73 -18.93 53.45
N TYR A 241 34.03 -19.02 53.16
CA TYR A 241 35.08 -19.99 53.59
C TYR A 241 35.46 -21.05 52.53
N ARG A 242 36.72 -21.51 52.42
CA ARG A 242 37.95 -21.31 53.24
C ARG A 242 39.20 -21.45 52.32
N GLY A 243 40.33 -20.82 52.67
CA GLY A 243 41.58 -20.93 51.89
C GLY A 243 42.55 -22.01 52.39
N VAL A 244 43.44 -22.48 51.50
CA VAL A 244 44.69 -23.23 51.77
C VAL A 244 45.75 -22.80 50.75
N SER A 245 47.02 -22.79 51.14
CA SER A 245 48.22 -22.49 50.32
C SER A 245 49.39 -23.35 50.83
N PRO A 246 50.62 -23.30 50.28
CA PRO A 246 51.10 -22.95 48.92
C PRO A 246 51.99 -24.08 48.30
N ALA A 247 52.46 -23.91 47.05
CA ALA A 247 53.67 -24.61 46.57
C ALA A 247 54.39 -23.78 45.48
N THR A 248 55.73 -23.80 45.52
CA THR A 248 56.65 -22.98 44.70
C THR A 248 57.33 -23.84 43.61
N ILE A 249 57.71 -23.25 42.47
CA ILE A 249 58.89 -23.59 41.65
C ILE A 249 59.15 -22.44 40.64
N ASP A 250 60.36 -22.39 40.07
CA ASP A 250 61.10 -21.15 39.78
C ASP A 250 61.69 -21.10 38.33
N GLN A 251 62.19 -19.92 37.91
CA GLN A 251 63.13 -19.64 36.79
C GLN A 251 62.66 -19.88 35.32
N SER A 252 63.13 -19.16 34.28
CA SER A 252 63.91 -17.89 34.16
C SER A 252 64.08 -17.40 32.69
N LEU A 253 64.75 -16.25 32.49
CA LEU A 253 65.38 -15.70 31.24
C LEU A 253 64.42 -14.94 30.26
N ARG A 254 64.75 -13.78 29.63
CA ARG A 254 65.95 -12.91 29.62
C ARG A 254 65.65 -11.44 29.16
N ARG A 255 66.59 -10.51 29.47
CA ARG A 255 66.80 -9.07 29.07
C ARG A 255 66.50 -8.70 27.59
N SER A 256 66.31 -7.45 27.07
CA SER A 256 66.49 -6.02 27.48
C SER A 256 67.88 -5.34 27.22
N VAL A 257 68.08 -4.05 26.84
CA VAL A 257 67.14 -2.89 26.60
C VAL A 257 67.35 -2.01 25.30
N PRO A 258 68.32 -1.05 25.12
CA PRO A 258 67.90 0.31 24.62
C PRO A 258 68.73 1.09 23.55
N ALA A 259 68.19 2.29 23.20
CA ALA A 259 68.83 3.57 22.78
C ALA A 259 68.87 3.93 21.27
N ARG A 260 68.91 5.21 20.81
CA ARG A 260 69.36 6.49 21.44
C ARG A 260 68.70 7.78 20.84
N ARG A 261 69.05 8.96 21.40
CA ARG A 261 68.48 10.32 21.17
C ARG A 261 69.05 11.13 19.98
N SER A 262 68.37 12.25 19.69
CA SER A 262 68.64 13.41 18.80
C SER A 262 70.04 14.07 18.90
N PRO A 263 70.40 15.00 18.00
CA PRO A 263 70.27 16.45 18.31
C PRO A 263 69.93 17.37 17.10
N GLY A 264 69.86 18.70 17.31
CA GLY A 264 69.69 19.72 16.23
C GLY A 264 70.57 20.97 16.42
N TYR A 265 70.77 21.76 15.33
CA TYR A 265 71.54 23.02 15.19
C TYR A 265 71.42 23.50 13.70
N ILE A 266 71.73 24.73 13.20
CA ILE A 266 72.07 26.08 13.70
C ILE A 266 71.88 27.09 12.51
N ARG A 267 71.25 28.28 12.68
CA ARG A 267 71.85 29.61 12.28
C ARG A 267 71.00 30.87 12.55
N ARG A 268 71.70 32.01 12.74
CA ARG A 268 71.21 33.39 13.00
C ARG A 268 71.46 34.33 11.80
N ARG A 269 70.68 35.43 11.71
CA ARG A 269 71.08 36.87 11.54
C ARG A 269 69.77 37.71 11.55
N VAL A 270 69.52 38.72 12.41
CA VAL A 270 70.13 40.08 12.58
C VAL A 270 70.02 40.88 11.26
N VAL A 271 69.34 42.04 11.14
CA VAL A 271 69.59 43.41 11.69
C VAL A 271 68.27 44.25 11.75
N SER A 272 68.24 45.39 12.46
CA SER A 272 67.10 46.32 12.64
C SER A 272 67.31 47.77 12.10
N ARG A 273 66.23 48.57 12.08
CA ARG A 273 66.09 50.06 12.21
C ARG A 273 65.86 50.97 10.96
N TYR A 274 64.75 51.75 11.05
CA TYR A 274 64.53 53.22 10.83
C TYR A 274 65.24 53.97 9.67
N HIS A 275 64.66 54.96 8.95
CA HIS A 275 63.64 56.02 9.20
C HIS A 275 62.58 56.06 8.05
N GLY A 276 61.38 56.66 8.11
CA GLY A 276 60.98 58.06 8.47
C GLY A 276 61.13 58.99 7.23
N GLN A 277 60.18 59.83 6.77
CA GLN A 277 58.91 60.44 7.26
C GLN A 277 57.85 60.43 6.10
N GLY A 278 56.65 61.05 6.07
CA GLY A 278 55.80 61.84 7.00
C GLY A 278 54.61 62.50 6.26
N GLY A 279 53.49 62.83 6.93
CA GLY A 279 52.35 63.57 6.34
C GLY A 279 51.01 63.39 7.09
N ALA A 280 50.52 64.45 7.74
CA ALA A 280 49.22 64.51 8.46
C ALA A 280 48.08 64.94 7.50
N ILE A 281 46.78 64.82 7.82
CA ILE A 281 45.97 65.67 8.73
C ILE A 281 44.63 64.90 8.93
N ASP A 282 44.28 64.48 10.16
CA ASP A 282 43.28 65.11 11.08
C ASP A 282 41.81 64.80 10.70
N GLY A 283 40.86 64.45 11.59
CA GLY A 283 40.92 64.17 13.02
C GLY A 283 39.61 64.56 13.73
N SER A 284 38.96 63.63 14.44
CA SER A 284 37.91 63.91 15.45
C SER A 284 37.59 62.67 16.29
N LYS A 285 37.55 62.83 17.62
CA LYS A 285 37.21 61.81 18.61
C LYS A 285 35.74 61.94 19.03
N MET A 286 35.08 60.85 19.44
CA MET A 286 34.54 60.75 20.82
C MET A 286 34.15 59.31 21.19
N THR A 287 34.21 59.01 22.49
CA THR A 287 33.73 57.76 23.12
C THR A 287 32.96 58.12 24.40
N ILE A 288 32.22 57.17 25.01
CA ILE A 288 31.35 57.27 26.22
C ILE A 288 29.88 57.66 25.88
N SER A 289 28.80 57.00 26.35
CA SER A 289 28.59 55.65 26.93
C SER A 289 27.08 55.34 27.06
N ASN A 290 26.67 54.05 27.00
CA ASN A 290 25.40 53.43 27.49
C ASN A 290 24.08 53.95 26.84
N GLN A 291 23.07 53.16 26.43
CA GLN A 291 22.40 52.03 27.09
C GLN A 291 21.31 51.39 26.15
N ALA A 292 20.83 50.18 26.47
CA ALA A 292 19.59 49.50 26.00
C ALA A 292 19.54 48.71 24.65
N ASP A 293 19.61 47.37 24.77
CA ASP A 293 18.70 46.30 24.29
C ASP A 293 18.27 46.09 22.81
N GLY A 294 18.43 44.84 22.34
CA GLY A 294 17.61 44.22 21.26
C GLY A 294 18.37 43.52 20.11
N PRO A 295 18.22 42.18 19.90
CA PRO A 295 18.87 41.47 18.78
C PRO A 295 18.05 41.52 17.45
N PRO A 296 18.70 41.40 16.27
CA PRO A 296 18.09 41.70 14.98
C PRO A 296 17.29 40.51 14.39
N THR A 297 16.08 40.26 14.89
CA THR A 297 15.20 39.16 14.40
C THR A 297 14.06 39.64 13.49
N TRP A 298 13.62 40.90 13.58
CA TRP A 298 12.44 41.39 12.85
C TRP A 298 12.65 41.75 11.38
N ARG A 299 13.89 41.92 10.89
CA ARG A 299 14.14 42.19 9.46
C ARG A 299 14.05 40.94 8.57
N ILE A 300 14.10 39.74 9.15
CA ILE A 300 13.98 38.47 8.41
C ILE A 300 12.52 38.05 8.26
N LEU A 301 11.68 38.29 9.29
CA LEU A 301 10.25 37.95 9.26
C LEU A 301 9.47 38.75 8.18
N ALA A 302 9.78 40.03 8.00
CA ALA A 302 9.10 40.88 7.04
C ALA A 302 9.34 40.46 5.57
N ILE A 303 10.50 39.88 5.28
CA ILE A 303 10.85 39.39 3.94
C ILE A 303 10.14 38.05 3.66
N PHE A 304 9.98 37.20 4.68
CA PHE A 304 9.22 35.94 4.55
C PHE A 304 7.70 36.15 4.39
N LEU A 305 7.12 37.16 5.03
CA LEU A 305 5.69 37.47 4.87
C LEU A 305 5.36 38.02 3.47
N LEU A 306 6.22 38.88 2.90
CA LEU A 306 6.01 39.41 1.55
C LEU A 306 6.18 38.34 0.45
N ALA A 307 7.02 37.32 0.69
CA ALA A 307 7.12 36.16 -0.20
C ALA A 307 5.90 35.23 -0.12
N CYS A 308 5.16 35.25 0.98
CA CYS A 308 4.00 34.38 1.19
C CYS A 308 2.74 34.87 0.43
N GLU A 309 2.56 36.18 0.26
CA GLU A 309 1.43 36.73 -0.50
C GLU A 309 1.61 36.59 -2.03
N LEU A 310 2.85 36.54 -2.53
CA LEU A 310 3.12 36.35 -3.96
C LEU A 310 3.09 34.88 -4.42
N ALA A 311 3.16 33.91 -3.50
CA ALA A 311 3.00 32.49 -3.82
C ALA A 311 1.52 32.07 -3.95
N ALA A 312 0.57 32.88 -3.46
CA ALA A 312 -0.86 32.59 -3.51
C ALA A 312 -1.54 32.96 -4.85
N ALA A 313 -0.78 33.45 -5.84
CA ALA A 313 -1.31 33.99 -7.10
C ALA A 313 -0.60 33.43 -8.36
N ALA A 314 -0.25 32.14 -8.36
CA ALA A 314 0.36 31.47 -9.51
C ALA A 314 -0.50 30.28 -10.02
N ASN A 315 -1.25 30.53 -11.09
CA ASN A 315 -1.86 29.54 -12.01
C ASN A 315 -2.69 28.41 -11.39
N VAL A 316 -3.86 28.76 -10.85
CA VAL A 316 -5.03 27.86 -10.92
C VAL A 316 -5.63 27.94 -12.33
N GLN A 317 -5.23 27.03 -13.22
CA GLN A 317 -6.03 26.69 -14.40
C GLN A 317 -6.78 25.39 -14.12
N THR A 318 -7.94 25.51 -13.46
CA THR A 318 -8.95 24.45 -13.39
C THR A 318 -9.49 24.18 -14.78
N PHE A 319 -8.96 23.17 -15.46
CA PHE A 319 -9.49 22.73 -16.74
C PHE A 319 -10.71 21.82 -16.52
N VAL A 320 -11.85 22.44 -16.21
CA VAL A 320 -13.14 21.76 -16.13
C VAL A 320 -13.65 21.49 -17.56
N VAL A 321 -13.55 20.25 -18.02
CA VAL A 321 -14.15 19.84 -19.31
C VAL A 321 -15.62 19.50 -19.08
N SER A 322 -16.45 20.54 -19.04
CA SER A 322 -17.90 20.40 -19.15
C SER A 322 -18.29 20.22 -20.61
N ASN A 323 -19.04 19.16 -20.94
CA ASN A 323 -19.59 18.98 -22.28
C ASN A 323 -21.13 18.93 -22.28
N THR A 324 -21.69 19.85 -23.07
CA THR A 324 -23.06 19.86 -23.65
C THR A 324 -24.28 20.02 -22.74
N GLU A 325 -24.84 21.23 -22.82
CA GLU A 325 -26.27 21.59 -22.85
C GLU A 325 -27.30 20.54 -22.38
N ASN A 326 -27.77 20.67 -21.14
CA ASN A 326 -29.15 21.13 -20.93
C ASN A 326 -29.38 21.57 -19.48
N ASN A 327 -30.35 22.45 -19.28
CA ASN A 327 -30.42 23.38 -18.15
C ASN A 327 -30.97 22.76 -16.84
N GLN A 328 -30.22 21.85 -16.21
CA GLN A 328 -30.49 21.34 -14.85
C GLN A 328 -29.21 21.23 -14.00
N ILE A 329 -29.38 21.46 -12.70
CA ILE A 329 -28.33 21.56 -11.68
C ILE A 329 -27.87 20.14 -11.27
N ASN A 330 -26.58 19.98 -10.95
CA ASN A 330 -25.84 18.75 -10.63
C ASN A 330 -25.57 17.81 -11.83
N ARG A 331 -24.28 17.67 -12.18
CA ARG A 331 -23.76 16.64 -13.09
C ARG A 331 -22.32 16.30 -12.69
N ASP A 332 -21.99 15.02 -12.76
CA ASP A 332 -20.68 14.49 -12.43
C ASP A 332 -19.59 15.03 -13.37
N PHE A 333 -18.38 15.19 -12.84
CA PHE A 333 -17.29 15.85 -13.56
C PHE A 333 -15.99 15.06 -13.49
N PHE A 334 -15.20 15.20 -14.56
CA PHE A 334 -13.91 14.55 -14.69
C PHE A 334 -12.79 15.50 -14.26
N VAL A 335 -11.92 15.03 -13.36
CA VAL A 335 -10.64 15.67 -13.00
C VAL A 335 -9.53 14.81 -13.61
N GLY A 336 -9.16 15.10 -14.85
CA GLY A 336 -8.30 14.20 -15.64
C GLY A 336 -9.02 12.86 -15.90
N PRO A 337 -8.41 11.70 -15.61
CA PRO A 337 -9.09 10.40 -15.73
C PRO A 337 -10.10 10.14 -14.59
N CYS A 338 -10.10 10.97 -13.54
CA CYS A 338 -10.86 10.72 -12.32
C CYS A 338 -12.31 11.17 -12.44
N LEU A 339 -13.26 10.23 -12.41
CA LEU A 339 -14.69 10.55 -12.29
C LEU A 339 -15.04 10.91 -10.84
N VAL A 340 -15.42 12.17 -10.61
CA VAL A 340 -15.97 12.63 -9.34
C VAL A 340 -17.49 12.55 -9.43
N ASN A 341 -18.10 11.61 -8.70
CA ASN A 341 -19.54 11.65 -8.51
C ASN A 341 -19.89 12.82 -7.57
N THR A 342 -20.87 13.60 -7.98
CA THR A 342 -21.45 14.74 -7.25
C THR A 342 -22.94 14.56 -7.02
N ASN A 343 -23.61 13.84 -7.92
CA ASN A 343 -25.02 13.57 -7.84
C ASN A 343 -25.22 12.21 -7.17
N GLN A 344 -25.26 12.23 -5.83
CA GLN A 344 -25.41 11.05 -4.97
C GLN A 344 -26.83 10.45 -5.06
N THR A 345 -27.19 9.96 -6.25
CA THR A 345 -28.52 9.43 -6.57
C THR A 345 -28.38 8.07 -7.24
N CYS A 346 -29.08 7.08 -6.71
CA CYS A 346 -29.08 5.71 -7.22
C CYS A 346 -30.45 5.41 -7.89
N PRO A 347 -30.52 4.65 -8.98
CA PRO A 347 -29.41 3.92 -9.63
C PRO A 347 -28.41 4.83 -10.36
N ASP A 348 -27.15 4.41 -10.33
CA ASP A 348 -26.04 4.99 -11.09
C ASP A 348 -25.56 3.95 -12.12
N GLU A 349 -25.29 4.38 -13.35
CA GLU A 349 -24.74 3.50 -14.41
C GLU A 349 -23.32 3.01 -14.09
N GLU A 350 -22.59 3.73 -13.24
CA GLU A 350 -21.21 3.42 -12.83
C GLU A 350 -21.14 2.53 -11.57
N VAL A 351 -22.28 2.18 -10.96
CA VAL A 351 -22.41 1.23 -9.84
C VAL A 351 -23.36 0.09 -10.23
N THR A 352 -22.78 -1.02 -10.67
CA THR A 352 -23.56 -2.14 -11.23
C THR A 352 -23.46 -3.40 -10.37
N PHE A 353 -24.50 -4.23 -10.44
CA PHE A 353 -24.63 -5.44 -9.63
C PHE A 353 -24.89 -6.65 -10.52
N PHE A 354 -24.15 -7.74 -10.32
CA PHE A 354 -24.28 -8.96 -11.11
C PHE A 354 -24.55 -10.17 -10.23
N LEU A 355 -25.71 -10.80 -10.41
CA LEU A 355 -26.13 -12.01 -9.72
C LEU A 355 -25.56 -13.26 -10.41
N TYR A 356 -24.91 -14.10 -9.62
CA TYR A 356 -24.48 -15.44 -9.96
C TYR A 356 -25.15 -16.43 -9.01
N THR A 357 -25.60 -17.55 -9.56
CA THR A 357 -26.21 -18.65 -8.81
C THR A 357 -25.71 -19.97 -9.38
N LYS A 358 -26.10 -21.08 -8.76
CA LYS A 358 -25.82 -22.42 -9.31
C LYS A 358 -26.42 -22.65 -10.71
N HIS A 359 -27.41 -21.86 -11.12
CA HIS A 359 -28.01 -21.91 -12.46
C HIS A 359 -27.26 -21.05 -13.50
N ASN A 360 -26.46 -20.09 -13.05
CA ASN A 360 -25.63 -19.22 -13.90
C ASN A 360 -24.26 -18.94 -13.22
N PRO A 361 -23.36 -19.95 -13.15
CA PRO A 361 -22.11 -19.83 -12.41
C PRO A 361 -21.05 -18.96 -13.11
N GLU A 362 -21.04 -18.96 -14.46
CA GLU A 362 -20.04 -18.25 -15.28
C GLU A 362 -20.52 -16.86 -15.75
N GLU A 363 -21.80 -16.74 -16.13
CA GLU A 363 -22.38 -15.52 -16.71
C GLU A 363 -23.34 -14.85 -15.71
N GLY A 364 -22.99 -13.65 -15.26
CA GLY A 364 -23.75 -12.90 -14.25
C GLY A 364 -24.98 -12.21 -14.85
N GLN A 365 -26.14 -12.38 -14.22
CA GLN A 365 -27.34 -11.63 -14.56
C GLN A 365 -27.28 -10.24 -13.92
N GLN A 366 -27.34 -9.17 -14.70
CA GLN A 366 -27.33 -7.81 -14.16
C GLN A 366 -28.61 -7.54 -13.36
N LEU A 367 -28.45 -7.11 -12.11
CA LEU A 367 -29.55 -6.63 -11.27
C LEU A 367 -29.76 -5.15 -11.53
N LEU A 368 -30.99 -4.79 -11.88
CA LEU A 368 -31.46 -3.42 -12.03
C LEU A 368 -32.37 -3.12 -10.84
N VAL A 369 -32.03 -2.08 -10.08
CA VAL A 369 -32.66 -1.71 -8.82
C VAL A 369 -32.95 -0.21 -8.84
N ASN A 370 -34.19 0.14 -8.49
CA ASN A 370 -34.68 1.51 -8.43
C ASN A 370 -35.51 1.71 -7.15
N ASP A 371 -35.82 2.96 -6.82
CA ASP A 371 -36.63 3.35 -5.64
C ASP A 371 -38.02 2.71 -5.57
N THR A 372 -38.57 2.22 -6.68
CA THR A 372 -39.92 1.66 -6.78
C THR A 372 -40.00 0.23 -7.30
N GLY A 373 -38.88 -0.39 -7.69
CA GLY A 373 -38.89 -1.72 -8.30
C GLY A 373 -37.51 -2.28 -8.61
N SER A 374 -37.49 -3.51 -9.10
CA SER A 374 -36.27 -4.21 -9.52
C SER A 374 -36.61 -5.35 -10.49
N ASN A 375 -35.63 -5.80 -11.27
CA ASN A 375 -35.78 -6.96 -12.16
C ASN A 375 -35.59 -8.32 -11.43
N LEU A 376 -35.55 -8.34 -10.10
CA LEU A 376 -35.22 -9.55 -9.31
C LEU A 376 -36.11 -10.75 -9.69
N ALA A 377 -37.42 -10.53 -9.91
CA ALA A 377 -38.37 -11.56 -10.34
C ALA A 377 -38.05 -12.22 -11.70
N ASP A 378 -37.32 -11.53 -12.57
CA ASP A 378 -36.91 -12.02 -13.91
C ASP A 378 -35.52 -12.70 -13.88
N THR A 379 -34.88 -12.78 -12.71
CA THR A 379 -33.55 -13.38 -12.52
C THR A 379 -33.62 -14.70 -11.76
N ASN A 380 -32.48 -15.40 -11.65
CA ASN A 380 -32.35 -16.63 -10.88
C ASN A 380 -32.35 -16.41 -9.34
N PHE A 381 -32.72 -15.21 -8.86
CA PHE A 381 -32.66 -14.86 -7.44
C PHE A 381 -33.64 -15.69 -6.60
N VAL A 382 -33.16 -16.27 -5.50
CA VAL A 382 -33.97 -17.05 -4.57
C VAL A 382 -33.93 -16.40 -3.20
N ALA A 383 -34.97 -15.67 -2.82
CA ALA A 383 -35.02 -14.91 -1.55
C ALA A 383 -34.74 -15.74 -0.29
N ALA A 384 -35.16 -17.01 -0.28
CA ALA A 384 -34.92 -17.95 0.83
C ALA A 384 -33.48 -18.53 0.88
N ALA A 385 -32.62 -18.22 -0.10
CA ALA A 385 -31.22 -18.65 -0.12
C ALA A 385 -30.31 -17.55 0.47
N PRO A 386 -29.25 -17.91 1.23
CA PRO A 386 -28.31 -16.94 1.76
C PRO A 386 -27.66 -16.10 0.65
N THR A 387 -27.59 -14.79 0.88
CA THR A 387 -27.11 -13.83 -0.11
C THR A 387 -25.75 -13.27 0.30
N LYS A 388 -24.74 -13.46 -0.55
CA LYS A 388 -23.39 -12.92 -0.36
C LYS A 388 -23.16 -11.79 -1.37
N ILE A 389 -22.86 -10.59 -0.89
CA ILE A 389 -22.55 -9.44 -1.74
C ILE A 389 -21.03 -9.20 -1.68
N ILE A 390 -20.33 -9.27 -2.80
CA ILE A 390 -18.86 -9.17 -2.89
C ILE A 390 -18.51 -7.82 -3.52
N VAL A 391 -17.73 -6.99 -2.80
CA VAL A 391 -17.37 -5.62 -3.19
C VAL A 391 -15.86 -5.51 -3.39
N HIS A 392 -15.42 -5.14 -4.60
CA HIS A 392 -14.00 -4.95 -4.91
C HIS A 392 -13.46 -3.61 -4.38
N GLY A 393 -12.13 -3.47 -4.41
CA GLY A 393 -11.43 -2.28 -3.94
C GLY A 393 -10.95 -1.33 -5.04
N TYR A 394 -10.02 -0.46 -4.66
CA TYR A 394 -9.34 0.51 -5.54
C TYR A 394 -8.53 -0.17 -6.65
N ASN A 395 -8.51 0.45 -7.83
CA ASN A 395 -7.84 -0.02 -9.04
C ASN A 395 -8.17 -1.48 -9.39
N SER A 396 -9.44 -1.82 -9.32
CA SER A 396 -9.94 -3.19 -9.47
C SER A 396 -11.37 -3.21 -10.00
N ASP A 397 -11.88 -4.42 -10.26
CA ASP A 397 -13.24 -4.67 -10.71
C ASP A 397 -13.80 -6.00 -10.14
N MET A 398 -15.05 -6.33 -10.47
CA MET A 398 -15.70 -7.59 -10.04
C MET A 398 -15.04 -8.90 -10.54
N GLN A 399 -14.10 -8.82 -11.49
CA GLN A 399 -13.39 -9.96 -12.06
C GLN A 399 -11.98 -10.14 -11.45
N LEU A 400 -11.65 -9.40 -10.39
CA LEU A 400 -10.45 -9.66 -9.58
C LEU A 400 -10.41 -11.13 -9.15
N SER A 401 -9.34 -11.85 -9.53
CA SER A 401 -9.27 -13.31 -9.45
C SER A 401 -9.66 -13.88 -8.08
N TYR A 402 -9.13 -13.31 -7.00
CA TYR A 402 -9.37 -13.78 -5.63
C TYR A 402 -10.84 -13.59 -5.19
N LEU A 403 -11.55 -12.57 -5.72
CA LEU A 403 -12.98 -12.35 -5.47
C LEU A 403 -13.85 -13.28 -6.32
N VAL A 404 -13.41 -13.58 -7.54
CA VAL A 404 -14.00 -14.64 -8.38
C VAL A 404 -13.83 -16.01 -7.72
N ASP A 405 -12.71 -16.26 -7.03
CA ASP A 405 -12.48 -17.51 -6.31
C ASP A 405 -13.38 -17.60 -5.05
N ILE A 406 -13.59 -16.52 -4.29
CA ILE A 406 -14.65 -16.46 -3.25
C ILE A 406 -16.01 -16.87 -3.84
N ARG A 407 -16.38 -16.33 -5.00
CA ARG A 407 -17.63 -16.67 -5.70
C ARG A 407 -17.71 -18.16 -6.06
N LYS A 408 -16.64 -18.72 -6.66
CA LYS A 408 -16.57 -20.14 -7.03
C LYS A 408 -16.67 -21.06 -5.82
N GLU A 409 -15.99 -20.75 -4.72
CA GLU A 409 -16.02 -21.58 -3.51
C GLU A 409 -17.41 -21.62 -2.88
N TYR A 410 -18.19 -20.52 -2.91
CA TYR A 410 -19.60 -20.56 -2.52
C TYR A 410 -20.47 -21.41 -3.49
N LEU A 411 -20.28 -21.29 -4.80
CA LEU A 411 -20.99 -22.12 -5.80
C LEU A 411 -20.70 -23.62 -5.63
N ASN A 412 -19.47 -23.95 -5.23
CA ASN A 412 -19.06 -25.32 -4.87
C ASN A 412 -19.72 -25.79 -3.57
N ARG A 413 -19.84 -24.91 -2.57
CA ARG A 413 -20.38 -25.22 -1.24
C ARG A 413 -21.88 -25.47 -1.23
N GLY A 414 -22.68 -24.74 -2.00
CA GLY A 414 -24.14 -24.84 -1.91
C GLY A 414 -24.93 -23.91 -2.82
N ASN A 415 -26.20 -23.71 -2.47
CA ASN A 415 -27.09 -22.79 -3.17
C ASN A 415 -27.05 -21.43 -2.46
N TYR A 416 -26.48 -20.44 -3.12
CA TYR A 416 -26.32 -19.07 -2.64
C TYR A 416 -26.72 -18.08 -3.74
N ASN A 417 -27.23 -16.91 -3.36
CA ASN A 417 -27.27 -15.76 -4.26
C ASN A 417 -25.94 -15.02 -4.11
N LEU A 418 -25.12 -14.97 -5.17
CA LEU A 418 -23.81 -14.33 -5.12
C LEU A 418 -23.83 -13.08 -5.98
N ILE A 419 -23.84 -11.91 -5.36
CA ILE A 419 -23.94 -10.63 -6.06
C ILE A 419 -22.56 -9.99 -6.07
N ALA A 420 -21.98 -9.78 -7.24
CA ALA A 420 -20.76 -9.00 -7.39
C ALA A 420 -21.13 -7.54 -7.66
N LEU A 421 -20.59 -6.62 -6.85
CA LEU A 421 -20.72 -5.17 -7.03
C LEU A 421 -19.51 -4.67 -7.84
N ASP A 422 -19.77 -4.08 -9.00
CA ASP A 422 -18.77 -3.48 -9.89
C ASP A 422 -18.95 -1.95 -9.91
N TRP A 423 -17.95 -1.25 -9.37
CA TRP A 423 -17.83 0.21 -9.31
C TRP A 423 -16.47 0.68 -9.86
N ARG A 424 -15.87 -0.12 -10.76
CA ARG A 424 -14.49 0.06 -11.27
C ARG A 424 -14.17 1.49 -11.70
N ARG A 425 -15.14 2.18 -12.33
CA ARG A 425 -14.98 3.52 -12.92
C ARG A 425 -14.77 4.59 -11.86
N LEU A 426 -15.53 4.50 -10.78
CA LEU A 426 -15.39 5.35 -9.59
C LEU A 426 -14.14 5.01 -8.76
N ALA A 427 -13.49 3.85 -9.00
CA ALA A 427 -12.36 3.32 -8.25
C ALA A 427 -11.00 3.32 -9.00
N THR A 428 -10.93 3.92 -10.19
CA THR A 428 -9.78 3.82 -11.13
C THR A 428 -8.50 4.46 -10.58
N ALA A 429 -7.31 3.89 -10.85
CA ALA A 429 -6.03 4.56 -10.58
C ALA A 429 -5.72 5.65 -11.63
N PRO A 430 -4.94 6.71 -11.29
CA PRO A 430 -4.28 7.01 -10.01
C PRO A 430 -5.17 7.76 -8.99
N CYS A 431 -6.50 7.71 -9.15
CA CYS A 431 -7.45 8.63 -8.53
C CYS A 431 -7.84 8.32 -7.07
N TYR A 432 -6.91 7.85 -6.22
CA TYR A 432 -7.25 7.37 -4.88
C TYR A 432 -8.08 8.34 -4.01
N PRO A 433 -7.78 9.66 -3.91
CA PRO A 433 -8.61 10.57 -3.12
C PRO A 433 -10.04 10.73 -3.65
N VAL A 434 -10.22 10.66 -4.97
CA VAL A 434 -11.54 10.70 -5.63
C VAL A 434 -12.27 9.37 -5.40
N ALA A 435 -11.58 8.24 -5.50
CA ALA A 435 -12.15 6.93 -5.17
C ALA A 435 -12.66 6.88 -3.72
N VAL A 436 -11.91 7.44 -2.75
CA VAL A 436 -12.35 7.61 -1.36
C VAL A 436 -13.60 8.50 -1.26
N HIS A 437 -13.62 9.63 -1.96
CA HIS A 437 -14.79 10.53 -2.03
C HIS A 437 -16.04 9.84 -2.61
N ASN A 438 -15.87 8.89 -3.53
CA ASN A 438 -16.97 8.15 -4.16
C ASN A 438 -17.53 7.01 -3.28
N VAL A 439 -16.80 6.52 -2.26
CA VAL A 439 -17.23 5.39 -1.40
C VAL A 439 -18.63 5.57 -0.78
N PRO A 440 -19.02 6.74 -0.22
CA PRO A 440 -20.33 6.94 0.37
C PRO A 440 -21.47 6.66 -0.62
N HIS A 441 -21.36 7.19 -1.84
CA HIS A 441 -22.35 7.01 -2.91
C HIS A 441 -22.51 5.55 -3.34
N VAL A 442 -21.40 4.81 -3.44
CA VAL A 442 -21.45 3.35 -3.68
C VAL A 442 -22.13 2.62 -2.51
N GLY A 443 -21.97 3.13 -1.29
CA GLY A 443 -22.69 2.67 -0.10
C GLY A 443 -24.20 2.92 -0.18
N ASP A 444 -24.62 4.10 -0.63
CA ASP A 444 -26.04 4.44 -0.82
C ASP A 444 -26.69 3.55 -1.88
N CYS A 445 -26.00 3.28 -3.00
CA CYS A 445 -26.50 2.36 -4.03
C CYS A 445 -26.53 0.90 -3.53
N LEU A 446 -25.57 0.50 -2.70
CA LEU A 446 -25.61 -0.81 -2.03
C LEU A 446 -26.78 -0.90 -1.03
N ALA A 447 -27.11 0.17 -0.31
CA ALA A 447 -28.29 0.22 0.56
C ALA A 447 -29.59 0.06 -0.24
N GLN A 448 -29.71 0.75 -1.39
CA GLN A 448 -30.86 0.61 -2.30
C GLN A 448 -31.03 -0.85 -2.79
N LEU A 449 -29.93 -1.54 -3.14
CA LEU A 449 -29.95 -2.98 -3.43
C LEU A 449 -30.43 -3.79 -2.21
N VAL A 450 -29.85 -3.58 -1.04
CA VAL A 450 -30.18 -4.35 0.17
C VAL A 450 -31.65 -4.22 0.54
N ASP A 451 -32.23 -3.02 0.47
CA ASP A 451 -33.66 -2.84 0.74
C ASP A 451 -34.54 -3.55 -0.29
N ARG A 452 -34.19 -3.54 -1.59
CA ARG A 452 -34.90 -4.33 -2.60
C ARG A 452 -34.78 -5.84 -2.39
N LEU A 453 -33.64 -6.34 -1.94
CA LEU A 453 -33.49 -7.76 -1.59
C LEU A 453 -34.38 -8.13 -0.39
N ARG A 454 -34.47 -7.25 0.61
CA ARG A 454 -35.33 -7.42 1.80
C ARG A 454 -36.82 -7.37 1.45
N ASP A 455 -37.24 -6.46 0.57
CA ASP A 455 -38.62 -6.38 0.08
C ASP A 455 -39.07 -7.67 -0.63
N TYR A 456 -38.12 -8.37 -1.26
CA TYR A 456 -38.32 -9.70 -1.85
C TYR A 456 -38.25 -10.86 -0.83
N GLY A 457 -37.95 -10.58 0.45
CA GLY A 457 -37.91 -11.56 1.54
C GLY A 457 -36.52 -12.13 1.87
N ALA A 458 -35.43 -11.47 1.47
CA ALA A 458 -34.08 -11.91 1.84
C ALA A 458 -33.71 -11.48 3.27
N GLU A 459 -33.50 -12.45 4.16
CA GLU A 459 -33.14 -12.22 5.57
C GLU A 459 -31.64 -12.44 5.86
N ASP A 460 -30.99 -13.44 5.25
CA ASP A 460 -29.57 -13.73 5.44
C ASP A 460 -28.71 -13.03 4.37
N ILE A 461 -28.32 -11.78 4.67
CA ILE A 461 -27.45 -10.95 3.83
C ILE A 461 -26.08 -10.79 4.49
N HIS A 462 -25.03 -11.17 3.77
CA HIS A 462 -23.63 -11.03 4.19
C HIS A 462 -22.85 -10.24 3.13
N VAL A 463 -22.34 -9.07 3.51
CA VAL A 463 -21.50 -8.24 2.63
C VAL A 463 -20.02 -8.48 2.90
N ILE A 464 -19.25 -8.77 1.86
CA ILE A 464 -17.82 -9.07 1.90
C ILE A 464 -17.11 -7.99 1.09
N GLY A 465 -16.44 -7.06 1.77
CA GLY A 465 -15.76 -5.93 1.13
C GLY A 465 -14.25 -6.05 1.19
N PHE A 466 -13.58 -5.85 0.06
CA PHE A 466 -12.12 -5.94 -0.06
C PHE A 466 -11.47 -4.56 -0.21
N SER A 467 -10.37 -4.32 0.52
CA SER A 467 -9.56 -3.10 0.41
C SER A 467 -10.39 -1.84 0.67
N LEU A 468 -10.45 -0.90 -0.29
CA LEU A 468 -11.31 0.28 -0.23
C LEU A 468 -12.80 -0.10 -0.18
N GLY A 469 -13.17 -1.21 -0.84
CA GLY A 469 -14.52 -1.80 -0.83
C GLY A 469 -14.95 -2.35 0.53
N ALA A 470 -14.03 -2.50 1.49
CA ALA A 470 -14.37 -2.86 2.87
C ALA A 470 -15.11 -1.73 3.63
N HIS A 471 -15.02 -0.48 3.15
CA HIS A 471 -15.71 0.67 3.76
C HIS A 471 -17.10 0.94 3.16
N VAL A 472 -17.35 0.51 1.92
CA VAL A 472 -18.68 0.61 1.25
C VAL A 472 -19.84 0.09 2.12
N PRO A 473 -19.72 -1.07 2.82
CA PRO A 473 -20.81 -1.60 3.66
C PRO A 473 -21.10 -0.76 4.90
N ALA A 474 -20.15 0.06 5.36
CA ALA A 474 -20.35 0.98 6.50
C ALA A 474 -21.29 2.13 6.12
N PHE A 475 -21.07 2.73 4.95
CA PHE A 475 -21.97 3.74 4.40
C PHE A 475 -23.35 3.16 4.07
N ALA A 476 -23.41 1.95 3.50
CA ALA A 476 -24.68 1.25 3.31
C ALA A 476 -25.42 1.01 4.64
N ALA A 477 -24.70 0.58 5.69
CA ALA A 477 -25.28 0.39 7.02
C ALA A 477 -25.82 1.70 7.64
N ASN A 478 -25.22 2.85 7.33
CA ASN A 478 -25.74 4.15 7.75
C ASN A 478 -27.06 4.50 7.05
N ALA A 479 -27.13 4.33 5.74
CA ALA A 479 -28.34 4.58 4.95
C ALA A 479 -29.49 3.63 5.33
N LEU A 480 -29.18 2.39 5.71
CA LEU A 480 -30.15 1.38 6.13
C LEU A 480 -30.73 1.58 7.54
N LYS A 481 -30.20 2.50 8.37
CA LYS A 481 -30.68 2.72 9.77
C LYS A 481 -32.21 2.98 9.77
N PRO A 482 -33.03 2.24 10.56
CA PRO A 482 -32.65 1.44 11.73
C PRO A 482 -32.39 -0.05 11.47
N TYR A 483 -32.49 -0.54 10.23
CA TYR A 483 -32.11 -1.92 9.89
C TYR A 483 -30.59 -2.11 10.07
N LYS A 484 -30.17 -3.33 10.39
CA LYS A 484 -28.77 -3.74 10.49
C LYS A 484 -28.50 -4.91 9.55
N LEU A 485 -27.36 -4.88 8.89
CA LEU A 485 -26.88 -6.03 8.13
C LEU A 485 -26.57 -7.20 9.08
N PRO A 486 -26.95 -8.45 8.75
CA PRO A 486 -26.63 -9.62 9.57
C PRO A 486 -25.12 -9.90 9.70
N ARG A 487 -24.34 -9.64 8.64
CA ARG A 487 -22.88 -9.76 8.67
C ARG A 487 -22.18 -8.85 7.66
N ILE A 488 -21.06 -8.26 8.08
CA ILE A 488 -20.04 -7.68 7.19
C ILE A 488 -18.70 -8.39 7.42
N THR A 489 -18.01 -8.80 6.36
CA THR A 489 -16.59 -9.19 6.42
C THR A 489 -15.72 -8.14 5.75
N GLY A 490 -14.73 -7.61 6.47
CA GLY A 490 -13.71 -6.70 5.93
C GLY A 490 -12.42 -7.44 5.57
N LEU A 491 -12.06 -7.45 4.28
CA LEU A 491 -10.85 -8.10 3.77
C LEU A 491 -9.76 -7.04 3.53
N ASP A 492 -8.81 -6.95 4.47
CA ASP A 492 -7.73 -5.97 4.58
C ASP A 492 -8.18 -4.51 4.32
N PRO A 493 -9.07 -3.94 5.17
CA PRO A 493 -9.71 -2.65 4.91
C PRO A 493 -8.70 -1.51 4.74
N ALA A 494 -8.91 -0.65 3.74
CA ALA A 494 -7.92 0.37 3.38
C ALA A 494 -7.61 1.36 4.53
N MET A 495 -6.33 1.67 4.71
CA MET A 495 -5.83 2.65 5.70
C MET A 495 -5.84 4.11 5.20
N PRO A 496 -5.34 4.44 4.00
CA PRO A 496 -5.15 5.84 3.64
C PRO A 496 -6.49 6.58 3.56
N LEU A 497 -6.54 7.74 4.23
CA LEU A 497 -7.73 8.59 4.44
C LEU A 497 -8.82 8.04 5.39
N PHE A 498 -8.68 6.85 5.98
CA PHE A 498 -9.64 6.29 6.96
C PHE A 498 -9.13 6.22 8.42
N VAL A 499 -7.90 6.64 8.70
CA VAL A 499 -7.31 6.57 10.06
C VAL A 499 -7.97 7.53 11.04
N THR A 500 -8.28 8.75 10.59
CA THR A 500 -8.70 9.88 11.45
C THR A 500 -10.17 10.26 11.30
N VAL A 501 -10.94 9.53 10.48
CA VAL A 501 -12.36 9.80 10.24
C VAL A 501 -13.24 9.20 11.33
N ASN A 502 -14.49 9.66 11.41
CA ASN A 502 -15.43 9.19 12.43
C ASN A 502 -15.84 7.73 12.20
N LYS A 503 -16.45 7.11 13.21
CA LYS A 503 -16.97 5.73 13.12
C LYS A 503 -17.98 5.58 11.98
N ASP A 504 -18.89 6.54 11.80
CA ASP A 504 -19.85 6.50 10.69
C ASP A 504 -19.20 6.74 9.30
N GLU A 505 -17.89 6.99 9.20
CA GLU A 505 -17.17 7.24 7.94
C GLU A 505 -16.16 6.13 7.58
N LYS A 506 -16.13 5.02 8.33
CA LYS A 506 -15.24 3.87 8.11
C LYS A 506 -15.88 2.59 8.63
N LEU A 507 -15.41 1.42 8.18
CA LEU A 507 -15.86 0.14 8.75
C LEU A 507 -15.61 0.07 10.27
N ASP A 508 -16.69 -0.13 11.02
CA ASP A 508 -16.74 -0.31 12.47
C ASP A 508 -17.63 -1.51 12.88
N ALA A 509 -17.46 -2.00 14.11
CA ALA A 509 -18.30 -3.06 14.66
C ALA A 509 -19.80 -2.71 14.70
N THR A 510 -20.17 -1.41 14.74
CA THR A 510 -21.57 -0.97 14.81
C THR A 510 -22.39 -1.23 13.54
N ASP A 511 -21.75 -1.50 12.41
CA ASP A 511 -22.37 -1.41 11.08
C ASP A 511 -23.25 -2.64 10.75
N ALA A 512 -23.02 -3.74 11.46
CA ALA A 512 -23.79 -4.98 11.35
C ALA A 512 -24.10 -5.58 12.74
N GLU A 513 -24.88 -6.66 12.76
CA GLU A 513 -25.02 -7.51 13.96
C GLU A 513 -23.71 -8.24 14.30
N PHE A 514 -22.93 -8.58 13.27
CA PHE A 514 -21.61 -9.17 13.38
C PHE A 514 -20.68 -8.63 12.30
N VAL A 515 -19.44 -8.30 12.68
CA VAL A 515 -18.41 -7.78 11.77
C VAL A 515 -17.11 -8.53 12.04
N ASP A 516 -16.57 -9.23 11.04
CA ASP A 516 -15.27 -9.89 11.13
C ASP A 516 -14.28 -9.32 10.13
N VAL A 517 -13.03 -9.12 10.55
CA VAL A 517 -12.03 -8.43 9.74
C VAL A 517 -10.75 -9.24 9.65
N LEU A 518 -10.22 -9.39 8.43
CA LEU A 518 -8.93 -10.02 8.16
C LEU A 518 -7.91 -8.93 7.84
N HIS A 519 -6.86 -8.84 8.63
CA HIS A 519 -5.73 -7.94 8.41
C HIS A 519 -4.55 -8.74 7.84
N THR A 520 -4.04 -8.33 6.68
CA THR A 520 -2.94 -9.01 5.97
C THR A 520 -1.83 -8.10 5.46
N ASN A 521 -2.09 -6.81 5.24
CA ASN A 521 -1.08 -5.80 4.82
C ASN A 521 -1.18 -4.49 5.65
N ALA A 522 -1.36 -4.64 6.96
CA ALA A 522 -1.43 -3.54 7.91
C ALA A 522 -0.19 -2.63 7.83
N PHE A 523 -0.39 -1.32 8.03
CA PHE A 523 0.58 -0.21 7.88
C PHE A 523 0.92 0.22 6.44
N ILE A 524 0.53 -0.53 5.40
CA ILE A 524 0.93 -0.24 4.02
C ILE A 524 -0.29 0.04 3.15
N GLN A 525 -1.24 -0.91 3.09
CA GLN A 525 -2.53 -0.72 2.43
C GLN A 525 -3.69 -0.97 3.39
N GLY A 526 -3.60 -1.98 4.26
CA GLY A 526 -4.58 -2.26 5.31
C GLY A 526 -4.40 -1.39 6.56
N LYS A 527 -5.49 -1.10 7.28
CA LYS A 527 -5.43 -0.44 8.61
C LYS A 527 -5.01 -1.42 9.70
N ILE A 528 -4.36 -0.93 10.76
CA ILE A 528 -4.04 -1.71 11.96
C ILE A 528 -5.17 -1.67 13.01
N GLU A 529 -6.01 -0.64 12.97
CA GLU A 529 -7.07 -0.40 13.95
C GLU A 529 -8.10 -1.55 13.91
N ALA A 530 -8.42 -2.10 15.08
CA ALA A 530 -9.48 -3.09 15.21
C ALA A 530 -10.81 -2.46 14.75
N SER A 531 -11.46 -3.11 13.80
CA SER A 531 -12.55 -2.55 13.02
C SER A 531 -13.80 -3.44 13.02
N GLY A 532 -13.68 -4.66 13.54
CA GLY A 532 -14.77 -5.59 13.66
C GLY A 532 -15.24 -5.80 15.09
N HIS A 533 -16.24 -6.66 15.20
CA HIS A 533 -16.50 -7.40 16.42
C HIS A 533 -15.34 -8.35 16.74
N ILE A 534 -14.73 -8.96 15.71
CA ILE A 534 -13.52 -9.79 15.81
C ILE A 534 -12.55 -9.41 14.67
N ASP A 535 -11.25 -9.33 14.99
CA ASP A 535 -10.20 -8.95 14.06
C ASP A 535 -9.08 -10.00 14.06
N PHE A 536 -8.80 -10.60 12.90
CA PHE A 536 -7.77 -11.62 12.69
C PHE A 536 -6.56 -11.03 11.98
N TYR A 537 -5.41 -11.03 12.67
CA TYR A 537 -4.14 -10.53 12.16
C TYR A 537 -3.31 -11.71 11.66
N MET A 538 -3.44 -12.00 10.35
CA MET A 538 -2.87 -13.18 9.72
C MET A 538 -1.34 -13.04 9.66
N ASN A 539 -0.62 -13.99 10.25
CA ASN A 539 0.85 -13.95 10.40
C ASN A 539 1.36 -12.65 11.04
N GLY A 540 0.57 -12.07 11.96
CA GLY A 540 0.85 -10.76 12.57
C GLY A 540 0.31 -9.56 11.80
N GLY A 541 -0.38 -9.79 10.68
CA GLY A 541 -1.18 -8.81 9.94
C GLY A 541 -0.42 -7.90 8.98
N VAL A 542 0.90 -8.00 8.87
CA VAL A 542 1.74 -7.08 8.06
C VAL A 542 2.36 -7.78 6.84
N ASN A 543 2.99 -8.93 7.06
CA ASN A 543 3.75 -9.65 6.04
C ASN A 543 3.25 -11.09 5.93
N GLN A 544 2.93 -11.52 4.71
CA GLN A 544 2.37 -12.84 4.46
C GLN A 544 3.44 -13.80 3.92
N PRO A 545 3.50 -15.05 4.42
CA PRO A 545 4.41 -16.06 3.89
C PRO A 545 4.26 -16.23 2.37
N GLY A 546 5.39 -16.39 1.67
CA GLY A 546 5.48 -16.50 0.21
C GLY A 546 5.46 -15.17 -0.57
N CYS A 547 5.02 -14.06 0.02
CA CYS A 547 4.92 -12.79 -0.73
C CYS A 547 6.25 -12.09 -1.01
N TRP A 548 7.34 -12.45 -0.31
CA TRP A 548 8.68 -11.90 -0.55
C TRP A 548 9.40 -12.48 -1.78
N GLU A 549 8.86 -13.56 -2.38
CA GLU A 549 9.47 -14.28 -3.50
C GLU A 549 9.11 -13.65 -4.87
N HIS A 550 8.24 -12.64 -4.88
CA HIS A 550 7.67 -12.03 -6.08
C HIS A 550 7.78 -10.51 -6.05
N GLY A 551 7.96 -9.88 -7.22
CA GLY A 551 8.35 -8.47 -7.36
C GLY A 551 7.35 -7.40 -6.88
N ASN A 552 6.18 -7.78 -6.35
CA ASN A 552 5.24 -6.88 -5.70
C ASN A 552 4.75 -7.47 -4.35
N PRO A 553 5.59 -7.42 -3.29
CA PRO A 553 5.26 -8.00 -2.00
C PRO A 553 4.05 -7.31 -1.33
N PHE A 554 3.88 -6.00 -1.55
CA PHE A 554 2.78 -5.23 -0.96
C PHE A 554 1.42 -5.62 -1.54
N GLY A 555 1.30 -5.69 -2.86
CA GLY A 555 0.09 -6.18 -3.52
C GLY A 555 -0.23 -7.62 -3.14
N CYS A 556 0.79 -8.49 -3.05
CA CYS A 556 0.62 -9.86 -2.58
C CYS A 556 0.08 -9.93 -1.15
N ASN A 557 0.71 -9.23 -0.18
CA ASN A 557 0.23 -9.17 1.20
C ASN A 557 -1.22 -8.70 1.30
N HIS A 558 -1.64 -7.76 0.45
CA HIS A 558 -3.00 -7.21 0.44
C HIS A 558 -4.02 -8.23 -0.08
N HIS A 559 -3.75 -8.85 -1.23
CA HIS A 559 -4.63 -9.84 -1.87
C HIS A 559 -4.85 -11.11 -1.03
N ARG A 560 -3.87 -11.47 -0.19
CA ARG A 560 -3.94 -12.62 0.72
C ARG A 560 -5.17 -12.67 1.62
N SER A 561 -5.74 -11.52 1.99
CA SER A 561 -6.99 -11.48 2.77
C SER A 561 -8.15 -12.17 2.02
N ALA A 562 -8.31 -11.89 0.73
CA ALA A 562 -9.30 -12.53 -0.12
C ALA A 562 -8.95 -13.99 -0.41
N GLU A 563 -7.68 -14.33 -0.63
CA GLU A 563 -7.25 -15.72 -0.85
C GLU A 563 -7.51 -16.62 0.38
N TYR A 564 -7.15 -16.16 1.58
CA TYR A 564 -7.42 -16.90 2.82
C TYR A 564 -8.93 -17.02 3.09
N PHE A 565 -9.71 -15.96 2.81
CA PHE A 565 -11.16 -16.03 2.96
C PHE A 565 -11.79 -17.01 1.96
N ALA A 566 -11.36 -17.00 0.68
CA ALA A 566 -11.81 -17.96 -0.32
C ALA A 566 -11.55 -19.41 0.14
N GLU A 567 -10.31 -19.72 0.54
CA GLU A 567 -9.97 -21.06 1.02
C GLU A 567 -10.76 -21.44 2.29
N SER A 568 -11.08 -20.48 3.17
CA SER A 568 -11.83 -20.73 4.41
C SER A 568 -13.23 -21.30 4.17
N ILE A 569 -13.86 -21.02 3.01
CA ILE A 569 -15.23 -21.42 2.69
C ILE A 569 -15.37 -22.94 2.61
N ASN A 570 -14.35 -23.66 2.13
CA ASN A 570 -14.40 -25.12 1.97
C ASN A 570 -13.21 -25.85 2.65
N SER A 571 -12.40 -25.16 3.46
CA SER A 571 -11.27 -25.77 4.16
C SER A 571 -11.71 -26.75 5.24
N LYS A 572 -11.27 -28.01 5.12
CA LYS A 572 -11.54 -29.07 6.10
C LYS A 572 -10.72 -28.97 7.37
N ILE A 573 -9.58 -28.28 7.31
CA ILE A 573 -8.65 -28.11 8.44
C ILE A 573 -8.81 -26.74 9.10
N GLY A 574 -9.18 -25.72 8.32
CA GLY A 574 -9.50 -24.38 8.82
C GLY A 574 -8.29 -23.54 9.20
N PHE A 575 -8.54 -22.24 9.37
CA PHE A 575 -7.59 -21.25 9.84
C PHE A 575 -7.86 -20.95 11.32
N TRP A 576 -7.07 -21.50 12.23
CA TRP A 576 -7.33 -21.37 13.66
C TRP A 576 -6.55 -20.21 14.28
N GLY A 577 -7.29 -19.19 14.72
CA GLY A 577 -6.75 -18.06 15.45
C GLY A 577 -6.81 -18.24 16.96
N TRP A 578 -5.89 -17.59 17.69
CA TRP A 578 -5.91 -17.50 19.15
C TRP A 578 -6.00 -16.04 19.61
N PRO A 579 -6.66 -15.76 20.76
CA PRO A 579 -6.83 -14.40 21.24
C PRO A 579 -5.51 -13.82 21.75
N CYS A 580 -5.27 -12.55 21.48
CA CYS A 580 -4.14 -11.78 22.00
C CYS A 580 -4.66 -10.45 22.58
N SER A 581 -3.98 -9.85 23.56
CA SER A 581 -4.46 -8.63 24.22
C SER A 581 -4.34 -7.36 23.36
N GLY A 582 -3.75 -7.48 22.16
CA GLY A 582 -3.63 -6.42 21.16
C GLY A 582 -2.23 -6.37 20.54
N PHE A 583 -2.06 -5.50 19.55
CA PHE A 583 -0.86 -5.45 18.73
C PHE A 583 0.44 -5.19 19.52
N VAL A 584 0.39 -4.40 20.60
CA VAL A 584 1.56 -4.14 21.46
C VAL A 584 2.04 -5.41 22.15
N ALA A 585 1.13 -6.27 22.62
CA ALA A 585 1.50 -7.54 23.25
C ALA A 585 2.04 -8.54 22.23
N TYR A 586 1.54 -8.52 20.99
CA TYR A 586 2.10 -9.28 19.89
C TYR A 586 3.54 -8.86 19.58
N LEU A 587 3.82 -7.56 19.44
CA LEU A 587 5.17 -7.03 19.20
C LEU A 587 6.18 -7.37 20.32
N LEU A 588 5.71 -7.49 21.56
CA LEU A 588 6.53 -7.90 22.71
C LEU A 588 6.71 -9.43 22.82
N GLY A 589 6.17 -10.22 21.89
CA GLY A 589 6.23 -11.69 21.93
C GLY A 589 5.33 -12.33 23.00
N LEU A 590 4.42 -11.56 23.61
CA LEU A 590 3.60 -11.97 24.77
C LEU A 590 2.28 -12.67 24.39
N CYS A 591 2.13 -13.09 23.13
CA CYS A 591 0.90 -13.71 22.62
C CYS A 591 1.14 -15.12 22.04
N PRO A 592 1.55 -16.10 22.87
CA PRO A 592 1.66 -17.50 22.45
C PRO A 592 0.28 -18.07 22.06
N PRO A 593 0.24 -19.11 21.19
CA PRO A 593 -0.99 -19.83 20.87
C PRO A 593 -1.69 -20.36 22.12
N ARG A 594 -2.99 -20.10 22.24
CA ARG A 594 -3.79 -20.44 23.43
C ARG A 594 -5.26 -20.62 23.11
N PHE A 595 -5.95 -21.38 23.96
CA PHE A 595 -7.40 -21.55 23.90
C PHE A 595 -8.15 -20.37 24.55
N PRO A 596 -9.39 -20.07 24.12
CA PRO A 596 -10.15 -20.72 23.05
C PRO A 596 -9.57 -20.39 21.66
N ALA A 597 -9.45 -21.41 20.81
CA ALA A 597 -9.09 -21.23 19.41
C ALA A 597 -10.38 -20.96 18.61
N VAL A 598 -10.34 -20.00 17.70
CA VAL A 598 -11.50 -19.56 16.92
C VAL A 598 -11.17 -19.71 15.45
N LEU A 599 -12.08 -20.34 14.71
CA LEU A 599 -11.98 -20.49 13.26
C LEU A 599 -12.16 -19.12 12.58
N MET A 600 -11.24 -18.76 11.71
CA MET A 600 -11.27 -17.55 10.87
C MET A 600 -11.96 -17.88 9.54
N GLY A 601 -12.79 -16.95 9.03
CA GLY A 601 -13.38 -17.02 7.70
C GLY A 601 -14.89 -17.20 7.71
N GLU A 602 -15.46 -17.87 6.70
CA GLU A 602 -16.91 -18.01 6.56
C GLU A 602 -17.57 -18.67 7.79
N ASP A 603 -17.00 -19.74 8.34
CA ASP A 603 -17.57 -20.47 9.50
C ASP A 603 -17.12 -19.92 10.88
N VAL A 604 -16.74 -18.63 10.95
CA VAL A 604 -16.39 -17.97 12.22
C VAL A 604 -17.55 -18.00 13.22
N ASN A 605 -17.26 -18.36 14.47
CA ASN A 605 -18.26 -18.31 15.53
C ASN A 605 -18.56 -16.86 15.94
N LYS A 606 -19.75 -16.38 15.55
CA LYS A 606 -20.27 -15.02 15.75
C LYS A 606 -20.39 -14.56 17.22
N GLN A 607 -20.06 -15.38 18.22
CA GLN A 607 -20.04 -15.00 19.64
C GLN A 607 -18.69 -14.40 20.09
N TYR A 608 -17.58 -14.75 19.44
CA TYR A 608 -16.25 -14.30 19.86
C TYR A 608 -15.99 -12.84 19.48
N ARG A 609 -15.17 -12.16 20.29
CA ARG A 609 -14.85 -10.74 20.14
C ARG A 609 -13.37 -10.47 20.38
N GLY A 610 -12.84 -9.42 19.76
CA GLY A 610 -11.49 -8.88 20.01
C GLY A 610 -10.42 -9.31 19.01
N PHE A 611 -9.16 -9.16 19.42
CA PHE A 611 -7.96 -9.31 18.59
C PHE A 611 -7.46 -10.76 18.59
N TYR A 612 -7.33 -11.37 17.42
CA TYR A 612 -6.85 -12.74 17.21
C TYR A 612 -5.64 -12.78 16.27
N LEU A 613 -4.73 -13.72 16.52
CA LEU A 613 -3.59 -14.03 15.65
C LEU A 613 -3.82 -15.41 15.04
N ALA A 614 -3.55 -15.59 13.75
CA ALA A 614 -3.56 -16.89 13.08
C ALA A 614 -2.28 -17.05 12.23
N LYS A 615 -1.83 -18.29 12.04
CA LYS A 615 -0.70 -18.65 11.16
C LYS A 615 -1.21 -19.30 9.88
N THR A 616 -0.46 -19.13 8.78
CA THR A 616 -0.73 -19.77 7.49
C THR A 616 0.56 -20.28 6.85
N ARG A 617 0.43 -21.13 5.83
CA ARG A 617 1.52 -21.54 4.95
C ARG A 617 1.83 -20.48 3.89
N ALA A 618 2.96 -20.64 3.20
CA ALA A 618 3.42 -19.76 2.12
C ALA A 618 2.74 -20.00 0.76
N HIS A 619 2.18 -21.18 0.55
CA HIS A 619 1.53 -21.58 -0.70
C HIS A 619 0.20 -22.30 -0.39
N SER A 620 -0.74 -22.25 -1.33
CA SER A 620 -2.05 -22.91 -1.18
C SER A 620 -1.90 -24.45 -1.18
N PRO A 621 -2.64 -25.19 -0.34
CA PRO A 621 -3.57 -24.71 0.68
C PRO A 621 -2.84 -24.02 1.84
N TYR A 622 -3.26 -22.78 2.12
CA TYR A 622 -2.68 -21.89 3.12
C TYR A 622 -3.06 -22.26 4.55
N ALA A 623 -4.21 -22.90 4.73
CA ALA A 623 -4.68 -23.36 6.01
C ALA A 623 -3.69 -24.39 6.59
N ASP A 624 -3.28 -24.17 7.83
CA ASP A 624 -2.34 -25.05 8.54
C ASP A 624 -3.05 -25.97 9.55
N GLY A 625 -4.36 -25.74 9.78
CA GLY A 625 -5.14 -26.44 10.79
C GLY A 625 -4.97 -25.86 12.19
N MET A 626 -5.25 -26.69 13.18
CA MET A 626 -5.25 -26.31 14.59
C MET A 626 -3.84 -26.41 15.16
N PHE A 627 -3.33 -25.32 15.73
CA PHE A 627 -1.99 -25.28 16.32
C PHE A 627 -1.84 -26.32 17.46
N THR A 628 -0.67 -26.93 17.57
CA THR A 628 -0.36 -27.85 18.67
C THR A 628 0.41 -27.14 19.78
N MET A 629 0.37 -27.70 21.00
CA MET A 629 1.21 -27.22 22.11
C MET A 629 2.69 -27.61 21.93
N GLU A 630 3.01 -28.52 20.99
CA GLU A 630 4.36 -29.00 20.72
C GLU A 630 5.13 -28.03 19.79
N ASP A 631 4.42 -27.35 18.88
CA ASP A 631 4.96 -26.27 18.04
C ASP A 631 5.64 -25.17 18.87
N PHE A 632 5.16 -24.93 20.10
CA PHE A 632 5.72 -23.96 21.03
C PHE A 632 7.12 -24.35 21.56
N TYR A 633 7.40 -25.64 21.71
CA TYR A 633 8.70 -26.11 22.22
C TYR A 633 9.79 -26.04 21.14
N GLN A 634 9.45 -26.25 19.87
CA GLN A 634 10.43 -26.12 18.78
C GLN A 634 10.83 -24.65 18.54
N GLN A 635 9.92 -23.68 18.66
CA GLN A 635 10.25 -22.27 18.44
C GLN A 635 11.24 -21.70 19.47
N ASN A 636 11.28 -22.23 20.71
CA ASN A 636 12.23 -21.83 21.75
C ASN A 636 13.61 -22.51 21.66
N LEU A 637 13.84 -23.38 20.67
CA LEU A 637 15.14 -24.05 20.43
C LEU A 637 15.93 -23.45 19.26
N TYR A 638 15.34 -22.49 18.54
CA TYR A 638 15.93 -21.84 17.36
C TYR A 638 15.95 -20.29 17.45
N GLN A 639 15.74 -19.75 18.66
CA GLN A 639 16.06 -18.36 19.04
C GLN A 639 17.24 -18.36 20.02
#